data_AF-A0A969EW74-F1
#
_entry.id   AF-A0A969EW74-F1
#
_cell.length_a   1.000
_cell.length_b   1.000
_cell.length_c   1.000
_cell.angle_alpha   90.00
_cell.angle_beta   90.00
_cell.angle_gamma   90.00
#
_symmetry.space_group_name_H-M   'P 1'
#
loop_
_entity.id
_entity.type
_entity.pdbx_description
1 polymer ?
#
loop_
_entity_poly.entity_id
_entity_poly.type
_entity_poly.pdbx_seq_one_letter_code
_entity_poly.pdbx_strand_id
1 'polypeptide(L)'
;MDYSIEILSGVAGLGFVLTCILGYRLRQGSRQLQGIESTQVTLQSRNETLSQDNQNLKEALAITQTIASELEAKVASLTQQKATLSRDAADAQTVAKTTQQQLETIATETTRLDQIQSRNQATITALETQLNTVKQQVTEAQQALTTSSNRNQTLETQNQALETQVAALITEREQFTSAQQTLERTLDQSHKSLEALTGRTGSLESRVAELTTERDQLATDKQTLETTLAQNQQDLQSATASTESLAAQITAIAAERDQLQQQLLTTTQQLEASTTAQQTQTATDQRQITALTSQNETLAAELNVSQATIVTLEQQIATLQTTEQDLATALETVQTTIANATLTASERETTLAADLEQARADNQQAKQQTQATQKQLETLAAAKATAAANLKQAQTQLEALTAQTTTLETQVQTTTAALKTTAENLRQRETQVNQLEQQAIRIEQQTSQSLETANSKTAKLEEQVKILTNAGDRLADELKQATQIITQLETQVQTLKISQTVAAKPPQITPPSAVATPAATAVTELTVAGPTETSVNRSTPAAAGQVLVPAKAETVTEEMISPIESLAATTDPIALDADDRPFAGKTVVLTGHIARLSPPEVEKLIVAAGGQVIKMPNSKTGYIIVGNSPGSSKLKKAEKYNIPQLSETQLLAMLGIPPKNLE
;
A
#
# COMPACT_ATOMS: atom_id res chain seq x y z
N MET A 1 53.96 -47.54 245.67
CA MET A 1 54.38 -47.58 247.09
C MET A 1 53.97 -46.27 247.71
N ASP A 2 53.61 -46.27 248.99
CA ASP A 2 53.67 -45.10 249.90
C ASP A 2 52.76 -43.89 249.59
N TYR A 3 52.51 -42.96 250.53
CA TYR A 3 52.17 -43.02 251.97
C TYR A 3 51.65 -41.60 252.37
N SER A 4 51.42 -41.32 253.66
CA SER A 4 51.48 -39.94 254.24
C SER A 4 50.33 -38.97 253.85
N ILE A 5 50.05 -37.80 254.48
CA ILE A 5 50.43 -37.20 255.79
C ILE A 5 49.35 -36.15 256.23
N GLU A 6 49.15 -36.01 257.56
CA GLU A 6 48.69 -34.86 258.41
C GLU A 6 47.65 -33.76 258.04
N ILE A 7 47.06 -33.20 259.13
CA ILE A 7 46.77 -31.76 259.45
C ILE A 7 45.40 -31.08 259.10
N LEU A 8 44.82 -30.47 260.16
CA LEU A 8 43.79 -29.38 260.35
C LEU A 8 42.72 -29.11 259.25
N SER A 9 41.39 -29.10 259.48
CA SER A 9 40.52 -28.20 260.32
C SER A 9 40.57 -26.70 259.94
N GLY A 10 39.49 -25.91 259.78
CA GLY A 10 38.02 -26.03 259.85
C GLY A 10 37.38 -24.64 259.61
N VAL A 11 36.10 -24.26 259.82
CA VAL A 11 34.81 -24.89 260.23
C VAL A 11 33.63 -23.98 259.74
N ALA A 12 32.46 -24.53 259.36
CA ALA A 12 31.16 -23.86 259.03
C ALA A 12 31.11 -22.90 257.81
N GLY A 13 30.04 -22.79 257.00
CA GLY A 13 28.70 -23.41 256.99
C GLY A 13 27.58 -22.41 257.33
N LEU A 14 26.43 -22.29 256.65
CA LEU A 14 25.83 -22.97 255.47
C LEU A 14 24.81 -22.00 254.81
N GLY A 15 24.56 -22.08 253.49
CA GLY A 15 23.53 -21.26 252.80
C GLY A 15 23.78 -20.94 251.32
N PHE A 16 25.05 -20.99 250.92
CA PHE A 16 25.58 -21.30 249.58
C PHE A 16 24.62 -21.20 248.35
N VAL A 17 24.44 -19.99 247.82
CA VAL A 17 25.04 -19.49 246.54
C VAL A 17 24.83 -20.29 245.21
N LEU A 18 24.47 -21.57 245.23
CA LEU A 18 24.50 -22.44 244.04
C LEU A 18 23.41 -22.11 243.00
N THR A 19 22.24 -21.64 243.46
CA THR A 19 21.03 -21.51 242.62
C THR A 19 21.12 -20.39 241.57
N CYS A 20 21.87 -19.31 241.85
CA CYS A 20 21.86 -18.11 241.01
C CYS A 20 22.84 -18.16 239.82
N ILE A 21 23.85 -19.04 239.83
CA ILE A 21 24.91 -19.07 238.81
C ILE A 21 24.53 -19.96 237.60
N LEU A 22 23.75 -21.02 237.82
CA LEU A 22 23.33 -21.95 236.75
C LEU A 22 22.36 -21.33 235.74
N GLY A 23 21.55 -20.34 236.15
CA GLY A 23 20.54 -19.72 235.27
C GLY A 23 21.09 -18.93 234.08
N TYR A 24 22.33 -18.44 234.13
CA TYR A 24 22.86 -17.55 233.09
C TYR A 24 23.39 -18.30 231.86
N ARG A 25 24.04 -19.47 232.03
CA ARG A 25 24.72 -20.16 230.93
C ARG A 25 23.79 -20.87 229.94
N LEU A 26 22.58 -21.25 230.33
CA LEU A 26 21.61 -21.89 229.43
C LEU A 26 21.03 -20.93 228.36
N ARG A 27 21.20 -19.61 228.50
CA ARG A 27 20.55 -18.63 227.61
C ARG A 27 21.33 -18.24 226.35
N GLN A 28 22.61 -18.64 226.22
CA GLN A 28 23.40 -18.35 225.01
C GLN A 28 23.43 -19.49 223.98
N GLY A 29 23.40 -20.76 224.38
CA GLY A 29 23.57 -21.89 223.45
C GLY A 29 22.54 -21.96 222.32
N SER A 30 21.29 -21.57 222.58
CA SER A 30 20.19 -21.72 221.62
C SER A 30 20.26 -20.80 220.39
N ARG A 31 21.11 -19.76 220.38
CA ARG A 31 21.14 -18.78 219.27
C ARG A 31 22.06 -19.16 218.10
N GLN A 32 22.96 -20.13 218.26
CA GLN A 32 23.89 -20.48 217.17
C GLN A 32 23.37 -21.56 216.22
N LEU A 33 22.53 -22.51 216.66
CA LEU A 33 22.02 -23.57 215.76
C LEU A 33 21.13 -23.02 214.64
N GLN A 34 20.25 -22.05 214.93
CA GLN A 34 19.33 -21.48 213.93
C GLN A 34 20.04 -20.73 212.77
N GLY A 35 21.34 -20.45 212.87
CA GLY A 35 22.08 -19.81 211.77
C GLY A 35 22.45 -20.75 210.62
N ILE A 36 22.63 -22.05 210.91
CA ILE A 36 23.27 -22.99 209.96
C ILE A 36 22.25 -23.57 208.96
N GLU A 37 21.02 -23.84 209.39
CA GLU A 37 19.98 -24.43 208.54
C GLU A 37 19.60 -23.53 207.35
N SER A 38 19.57 -22.20 207.52
CA SER A 38 19.25 -21.25 206.44
C SER A 38 20.24 -21.27 205.28
N THR A 39 21.53 -21.49 205.58
CA THR A 39 22.58 -21.55 204.55
C THR A 39 22.49 -22.81 203.69
N GLN A 40 22.04 -23.94 204.25
CA GLN A 40 21.95 -25.20 203.51
C GLN A 40 20.85 -25.17 202.44
N VAL A 41 19.66 -24.69 202.79
CA VAL A 41 18.51 -24.54 201.86
C VAL A 41 18.88 -23.62 200.67
N THR A 42 19.62 -22.55 200.94
CA THR A 42 20.04 -21.55 199.93
C THR A 42 20.97 -22.16 198.87
N LEU A 43 21.87 -23.07 199.25
CA LEU A 43 22.77 -23.75 198.31
C LEU A 43 22.06 -24.81 197.47
N GLN A 44 21.05 -25.48 198.02
CA GLN A 44 20.31 -26.54 197.34
C GLN A 44 19.52 -25.98 196.14
N SER A 45 18.75 -24.91 196.37
CA SER A 45 18.04 -24.16 195.31
C SER A 45 18.96 -23.62 194.21
N ARG A 46 20.17 -23.16 194.57
CA ARG A 46 21.19 -22.68 193.62
C ARG A 46 21.65 -23.80 192.67
N ASN A 47 21.75 -25.03 193.16
CA ASN A 47 22.24 -26.17 192.38
C ASN A 47 21.17 -26.70 191.41
N GLU A 48 19.90 -26.75 191.83
CA GLU A 48 18.77 -27.09 190.95
C GLU A 48 18.65 -26.08 189.79
N THR A 49 18.81 -24.79 190.08
CA THR A 49 18.83 -23.72 189.05
C THR A 49 19.92 -23.96 187.99
N LEU A 50 21.16 -24.26 188.43
CA LEU A 50 22.28 -24.54 187.52
C LEU A 50 22.10 -25.83 186.69
N SER A 51 21.37 -26.82 187.22
CA SER A 51 21.00 -28.02 186.47
C SER A 51 20.00 -27.68 185.35
N GLN A 52 19.01 -26.84 185.63
CA GLN A 52 18.03 -26.40 184.63
C GLN A 52 18.69 -25.59 183.51
N ASP A 53 19.58 -24.65 183.84
CA ASP A 53 20.32 -23.87 182.83
C ASP A 53 21.18 -24.73 181.90
N ASN A 54 21.79 -25.80 182.43
CA ASN A 54 22.55 -26.76 181.62
C ASN A 54 21.66 -27.58 180.67
N GLN A 55 20.41 -27.85 181.04
CA GLN A 55 19.45 -28.51 180.16
C GLN A 55 18.96 -27.55 179.06
N ASN A 56 18.59 -26.32 179.43
CA ASN A 56 18.19 -25.26 178.51
C ASN A 56 19.28 -24.99 177.44
N LEU A 57 20.55 -24.98 177.84
CA LEU A 57 21.69 -24.80 176.93
C LEU A 57 21.90 -25.98 175.96
N LYS A 58 21.61 -27.22 176.38
CA LYS A 58 21.68 -28.39 175.47
C LYS A 58 20.56 -28.37 174.43
N GLU A 59 19.35 -27.98 174.82
CA GLU A 59 18.22 -27.81 173.90
C GLU A 59 18.50 -26.68 172.89
N ALA A 60 19.03 -25.54 173.35
CA ALA A 60 19.47 -24.45 172.47
C ALA A 60 20.59 -24.87 171.49
N LEU A 61 21.53 -25.70 171.93
CA LEU A 61 22.58 -26.25 171.05
C LEU A 61 22.01 -27.17 169.97
N ALA A 62 21.08 -28.06 170.33
CA ALA A 62 20.43 -28.98 169.38
C ALA A 62 19.57 -28.24 168.34
N ILE A 63 18.84 -27.20 168.76
CA ILE A 63 18.10 -26.30 167.86
C ILE A 63 19.09 -25.60 166.90
N THR A 64 20.20 -25.08 167.42
CA THR A 64 21.23 -24.40 166.60
C THR A 64 21.88 -25.33 165.58
N GLN A 65 22.18 -26.58 165.96
CA GLN A 65 22.70 -27.61 165.05
C GLN A 65 21.68 -28.00 163.98
N THR A 66 20.40 -28.08 164.33
CA THR A 66 19.31 -28.35 163.36
C THR A 66 19.23 -27.23 162.33
N ILE A 67 19.16 -25.97 162.78
CA ILE A 67 19.12 -24.78 161.92
C ILE A 67 20.37 -24.67 161.03
N ALA A 68 21.56 -25.04 161.54
CA ALA A 68 22.77 -25.08 160.74
C ALA A 68 22.67 -26.11 159.59
N SER A 69 22.14 -27.31 159.86
CA SER A 69 21.94 -28.35 158.84
C SER A 69 20.90 -27.96 157.77
N GLU A 70 19.84 -27.25 158.16
CA GLU A 70 18.85 -26.69 157.22
C GLU A 70 19.46 -25.58 156.36
N LEU A 71 20.31 -24.71 156.94
CA LEU A 71 21.04 -23.68 156.21
C LEU A 71 22.05 -24.28 155.23
N GLU A 72 22.81 -25.30 155.62
CA GLU A 72 23.73 -26.01 154.72
C GLU A 72 22.99 -26.68 153.56
N ALA A 73 21.88 -27.39 153.84
CA ALA A 73 21.04 -27.98 152.80
C ALA A 73 20.47 -26.92 151.84
N LYS A 74 20.06 -25.76 152.36
CA LYS A 74 19.53 -24.64 151.57
C LYS A 74 20.62 -23.93 150.75
N VAL A 75 21.85 -23.80 151.28
CA VAL A 75 23.01 -23.30 150.54
C VAL A 75 23.42 -24.28 149.43
N ALA A 76 23.39 -25.60 149.68
CA ALA A 76 23.62 -26.60 148.66
C ALA A 76 22.56 -26.53 147.54
N SER A 77 21.27 -26.44 147.91
CA SER A 77 20.16 -26.27 146.96
C SER A 77 20.29 -25.00 146.12
N LEU A 78 20.58 -23.85 146.73
CA LEU A 78 20.81 -22.59 146.03
C LEU A 78 22.07 -22.62 145.14
N THR A 79 23.11 -23.36 145.55
CA THR A 79 24.32 -23.56 144.75
C THR A 79 24.03 -24.43 143.53
N GLN A 80 23.23 -25.49 143.67
CA GLN A 80 22.75 -26.31 142.56
C GLN A 80 21.86 -25.48 141.62
N GLN A 81 20.92 -24.68 142.15
CA GLN A 81 20.07 -23.80 141.35
C GLN A 81 20.89 -22.76 140.57
N LYS A 82 21.92 -22.15 141.20
CA LYS A 82 22.87 -21.26 140.54
C LYS A 82 23.66 -21.97 139.44
N ALA A 83 24.09 -23.22 139.66
CA ALA A 83 24.80 -24.01 138.66
C ALA A 83 23.92 -24.35 137.45
N THR A 84 22.65 -24.68 137.67
CA THR A 84 21.66 -24.87 136.60
C THR A 84 21.43 -23.56 135.83
N LEU A 85 21.07 -22.47 136.51
CA LEU A 85 20.85 -21.16 135.86
C LEU A 85 22.10 -20.65 135.12
N SER A 86 23.30 -20.96 135.60
CA SER A 86 24.56 -20.62 134.90
C SER A 86 24.82 -21.48 133.67
N ARG A 87 24.29 -22.71 133.60
CA ARG A 87 24.29 -23.54 132.39
C ARG A 87 23.24 -23.02 131.41
N ASP A 88 22.00 -22.84 131.88
CA ASP A 88 20.89 -22.34 131.09
C ASP A 88 21.22 -20.99 130.42
N ALA A 89 21.94 -20.10 131.14
CA ALA A 89 22.44 -18.83 130.60
C ALA A 89 23.55 -19.00 129.55
N ALA A 90 24.43 -19.99 129.69
CA ALA A 90 25.49 -20.28 128.70
C ALA A 90 24.93 -20.95 127.45
N ASP A 91 23.95 -21.84 127.61
CA ASP A 91 23.21 -22.46 126.52
C ASP A 91 22.36 -21.41 125.78
N ALA A 92 21.65 -20.54 126.49
CA ALA A 92 20.93 -19.41 125.92
C ALA A 92 21.86 -18.42 125.19
N GLN A 93 23.07 -18.15 125.71
CA GLN A 93 24.06 -17.31 125.02
C GLN A 93 24.59 -18.00 123.74
N THR A 94 24.72 -19.33 123.74
CA THR A 94 25.15 -20.12 122.58
C THR A 94 24.06 -20.15 121.51
N VAL A 95 22.80 -20.33 121.90
CA VAL A 95 21.63 -20.17 121.02
C VAL A 95 21.58 -18.75 120.45
N ALA A 96 21.70 -17.71 121.28
CA ALA A 96 21.67 -16.32 120.82
C ALA A 96 22.75 -16.00 119.77
N LYS A 97 23.99 -16.48 119.97
CA LYS A 97 25.07 -16.36 118.97
C LYS A 97 24.74 -17.09 117.66
N THR A 98 24.18 -18.30 117.76
CA THR A 98 23.80 -19.11 116.59
C THR A 98 22.68 -18.43 115.81
N THR A 99 21.65 -17.93 116.50
CA THR A 99 20.55 -17.15 115.91
C THR A 99 21.05 -15.84 115.30
N GLN A 100 22.03 -15.15 115.92
CA GLN A 100 22.65 -13.97 115.33
C GLN A 100 23.36 -14.31 114.01
N GLN A 101 24.17 -15.37 113.96
CA GLN A 101 24.84 -15.81 112.73
C GLN A 101 23.84 -16.22 111.63
N GLN A 102 22.73 -16.85 112.01
CA GLN A 102 21.62 -17.16 111.09
C GLN A 102 20.94 -15.87 110.57
N LEU A 103 20.68 -14.89 111.43
CA LEU A 103 20.11 -13.59 111.03
C LEU A 103 21.05 -12.80 110.12
N GLU A 104 22.36 -12.80 110.40
CA GLU A 104 23.38 -12.19 109.54
C GLU A 104 23.43 -12.88 108.17
N THR A 105 23.38 -14.22 108.14
CA THR A 105 23.31 -15.00 106.90
C THR A 105 22.05 -14.64 106.10
N ILE A 106 20.88 -14.69 106.73
CA ILE A 106 19.58 -14.32 106.12
C ILE A 106 19.62 -12.90 105.58
N ALA A 107 20.18 -11.93 106.31
CA ALA A 107 20.31 -10.55 105.83
C ALA A 107 21.18 -10.43 104.56
N THR A 108 22.27 -11.21 104.45
CA THR A 108 23.05 -11.27 103.20
C THR A 108 22.31 -11.94 102.05
N GLU A 109 21.49 -12.96 102.33
CA GLU A 109 20.66 -13.61 101.31
C GLU A 109 19.51 -12.70 100.85
N THR A 110 18.83 -11.98 101.75
CA THR A 110 17.84 -10.95 101.41
C THR A 110 18.47 -9.88 100.53
N THR A 111 19.62 -9.32 100.93
CA THR A 111 20.35 -8.32 100.13
C THR A 111 20.70 -8.83 98.73
N ARG A 112 21.05 -10.12 98.60
CA ARG A 112 21.32 -10.77 97.31
C ARG A 112 20.05 -10.96 96.48
N LEU A 113 18.92 -11.29 97.11
CA LEU A 113 17.62 -11.39 96.45
C LEU A 113 17.14 -10.01 95.96
N ASP A 114 17.30 -8.95 96.76
CA ASP A 114 16.98 -7.57 96.35
C ASP A 114 17.80 -7.14 95.11
N GLN A 115 19.10 -7.47 95.07
CA GLN A 115 19.96 -7.21 93.91
C GLN A 115 19.51 -8.01 92.66
N ILE A 116 19.06 -9.25 92.84
CA ILE A 116 18.51 -10.08 91.75
C ILE A 116 17.18 -9.50 91.26
N GLN A 117 16.28 -9.12 92.17
CA GLN A 117 15.00 -8.49 91.85
C GLN A 117 15.20 -7.16 91.11
N SER A 118 16.13 -6.32 91.57
CA SER A 118 16.49 -5.06 90.91
C SER A 118 17.02 -5.29 89.48
N ARG A 119 17.93 -6.26 89.29
CA ARG A 119 18.46 -6.63 87.97
C ARG A 119 17.37 -7.19 87.05
N ASN A 120 16.50 -8.06 87.57
CA ASN A 120 15.40 -8.64 86.83
C ASN A 120 14.39 -7.56 86.42
N GLN A 121 14.05 -6.62 87.31
CA GLN A 121 13.18 -5.49 87.01
C GLN A 121 13.77 -4.57 85.93
N ALA A 122 15.06 -4.24 86.02
CA ALA A 122 15.75 -3.47 84.97
C ALA A 122 15.75 -4.20 83.62
N THR A 123 15.88 -5.53 83.63
CA THR A 123 15.81 -6.37 82.42
C THR A 123 14.39 -6.41 81.85
N ILE A 124 13.36 -6.53 82.69
CA ILE A 124 11.96 -6.46 82.30
C ILE A 124 11.67 -5.12 81.63
N THR A 125 12.03 -3.99 82.26
CA THR A 125 11.77 -2.65 81.70
C THR A 125 12.57 -2.37 80.41
N ALA A 126 13.75 -2.95 80.24
CA ALA A 126 14.46 -2.93 78.97
C ALA A 126 13.73 -3.72 77.87
N LEU A 127 13.21 -4.91 78.19
CA LEU A 127 12.43 -5.75 77.27
C LEU A 127 11.06 -5.12 76.94
N GLU A 128 10.39 -4.48 77.90
CA GLU A 128 9.16 -3.70 77.68
C GLU A 128 9.41 -2.53 76.72
N THR A 129 10.54 -1.84 76.87
CA THR A 129 10.96 -0.75 75.97
C THR A 129 11.21 -1.26 74.55
N GLN A 130 11.94 -2.38 74.41
CA GLN A 130 12.17 -3.03 73.11
C GLN A 130 10.85 -3.51 72.47
N LEU A 131 9.98 -4.16 73.25
CA LEU A 131 8.68 -4.64 72.79
C LEU A 131 7.79 -3.48 72.29
N ASN A 132 7.81 -2.34 72.97
CA ASN A 132 7.05 -1.17 72.54
C ASN A 132 7.66 -0.52 71.28
N THR A 133 8.99 -0.54 71.12
CA THR A 133 9.66 -0.13 69.87
C THR A 133 9.26 -1.04 68.70
N VAL A 134 9.25 -2.36 68.90
CA VAL A 134 8.85 -3.34 67.88
C VAL A 134 7.37 -3.20 67.52
N LYS A 135 6.48 -2.98 68.50
CA LYS A 135 5.05 -2.68 68.24
C LYS A 135 4.90 -1.43 67.35
N GLN A 136 5.62 -0.35 67.66
CA GLN A 136 5.58 0.89 66.87
C GLN A 136 6.05 0.63 65.42
N GLN A 137 7.16 -0.08 65.24
CA GLN A 137 7.66 -0.47 63.91
C GLN A 137 6.66 -1.33 63.13
N VAL A 138 5.94 -2.25 63.80
CA VAL A 138 4.87 -3.05 63.17
C VAL A 138 3.69 -2.17 62.76
N THR A 139 3.29 -1.18 63.57
CA THR A 139 2.24 -0.21 63.21
C THR A 139 2.65 0.65 62.01
N GLU A 140 3.89 1.15 61.98
CA GLU A 140 4.43 1.92 60.87
C GLU A 140 4.52 1.09 59.58
N ALA A 141 5.00 -0.15 59.66
CA ALA A 141 5.04 -1.08 58.54
C ALA A 141 3.64 -1.42 58.00
N GLN A 142 2.66 -1.60 58.88
CA GLN A 142 1.27 -1.84 58.49
C GLN A 142 0.66 -0.61 57.79
N GLN A 143 0.94 0.60 58.28
CA GLN A 143 0.48 1.85 57.64
C GLN A 143 1.14 2.06 56.26
N ALA A 144 2.42 1.74 56.13
CA ALA A 144 3.14 1.76 54.85
C ALA A 144 2.58 0.73 53.86
N LEU A 145 2.25 -0.49 54.33
CA LEU A 145 1.60 -1.52 53.53
C LEU A 145 0.22 -1.09 53.02
N THR A 146 -0.64 -0.51 53.88
CA THR A 146 -1.93 0.05 53.46
C THR A 146 -1.75 1.17 52.42
N THR A 147 -0.77 2.05 52.63
CA THR A 147 -0.47 3.13 51.67
C THR A 147 -0.01 2.58 50.32
N SER A 148 0.83 1.54 50.31
CA SER A 148 1.27 0.88 49.08
C SER A 148 0.13 0.12 48.39
N SER A 149 -0.77 -0.51 49.16
CA SER A 149 -1.97 -1.19 48.64
C SER A 149 -2.90 -0.21 47.93
N ASN A 150 -3.20 0.93 48.55
CA ASN A 150 -4.03 1.98 47.97
C ASN A 150 -3.38 2.58 46.71
N ARG A 151 -2.04 2.72 46.70
CA ARG A 151 -1.30 3.16 45.51
C ARG A 151 -1.39 2.15 44.37
N ASN A 152 -1.26 0.85 44.65
CA ASN A 152 -1.40 -0.20 43.64
C ASN A 152 -2.83 -0.22 43.05
N GLN A 153 -3.86 -0.13 43.88
CA GLN A 153 -5.25 -0.04 43.42
C GLN A 153 -5.48 1.21 42.53
N THR A 154 -4.83 2.33 42.85
CA THR A 154 -4.88 3.55 42.03
C THR A 154 -4.20 3.34 40.67
N LEU A 155 -3.01 2.72 40.65
CA LEU A 155 -2.27 2.40 39.41
C LEU A 155 -3.03 1.39 38.54
N GLU A 156 -3.69 0.40 39.15
CA GLU A 156 -4.49 -0.59 38.43
C GLU A 156 -5.74 0.03 37.81
N THR A 157 -6.39 0.97 38.51
CA THR A 157 -7.48 1.79 37.96
C THR A 157 -6.98 2.67 36.79
N GLN A 158 -5.77 3.22 36.87
CA GLN A 158 -5.14 3.98 35.79
C GLN A 158 -4.80 3.11 34.58
N ASN A 159 -4.31 1.88 34.80
CA ASN A 159 -4.05 0.92 33.72
C ASN A 159 -5.34 0.54 32.99
N GLN A 160 -6.43 0.23 33.71
CA GLN A 160 -7.73 -0.07 33.09
C GLN A 160 -8.28 1.10 32.25
N ALA A 161 -8.06 2.34 32.70
CA ALA A 161 -8.40 3.54 31.92
C ALA A 161 -7.54 3.68 30.64
N LEU A 162 -6.23 3.39 30.73
CA LEU A 162 -5.32 3.40 29.57
C LEU A 162 -5.64 2.26 28.59
N GLU A 163 -5.95 1.06 29.07
CA GLU A 163 -6.42 -0.07 28.25
C GLU A 163 -7.70 0.28 27.48
N THR A 164 -8.65 0.94 28.16
CA THR A 164 -9.89 1.47 27.54
C THR A 164 -9.58 2.52 26.47
N GLN A 165 -8.62 3.43 26.73
CA GLN A 165 -8.20 4.44 25.75
C GLN A 165 -7.49 3.81 24.54
N VAL A 166 -6.65 2.80 24.75
CA VAL A 166 -5.99 2.04 23.67
C VAL A 166 -7.01 1.28 22.83
N ALA A 167 -8.02 0.65 23.44
CA ALA A 167 -9.10 -0.01 22.71
C ALA A 167 -9.91 0.98 21.83
N ALA A 168 -10.18 2.19 22.34
CA ALA A 168 -10.83 3.24 21.56
C ALA A 168 -9.97 3.68 20.36
N LEU A 169 -8.67 3.89 20.55
CA LEU A 169 -7.72 4.25 19.49
C LEU A 169 -7.54 3.13 18.44
N ILE A 170 -7.64 1.85 18.84
CA ILE A 170 -7.66 0.72 17.90
C ILE A 170 -8.92 0.78 17.03
N THR A 171 -10.10 1.01 17.63
CA THR A 171 -11.36 1.16 16.88
C THR A 171 -11.33 2.36 15.94
N GLU A 172 -10.75 3.49 16.35
CA GLU A 172 -10.56 4.67 15.51
C GLU A 172 -9.61 4.37 14.32
N ARG A 173 -8.50 3.67 14.56
CA ARG A 173 -7.58 3.20 13.51
C ARG A 173 -8.28 2.25 12.52
N GLU A 174 -9.15 1.35 12.99
CA GLU A 174 -9.94 0.46 12.14
C GLU A 174 -10.92 1.25 11.26
N GLN A 175 -11.57 2.27 11.81
CA GLN A 175 -12.42 3.18 11.04
C GLN A 175 -11.61 3.92 9.96
N PHE A 176 -10.46 4.52 10.30
CA PHE A 176 -9.57 5.15 9.30
C PHE A 176 -9.09 4.16 8.23
N THR A 177 -8.79 2.91 8.61
CA THR A 177 -8.40 1.85 7.66
C THR A 177 -9.54 1.55 6.67
N SER A 178 -10.78 1.46 7.15
CA SER A 178 -11.96 1.26 6.28
C SER A 178 -12.23 2.46 5.36
N ALA A 179 -11.99 3.68 5.84
CA ALA A 179 -12.11 4.91 5.05
C ALA A 179 -11.02 4.97 3.95
N GLN A 180 -9.78 4.61 4.27
CA GLN A 180 -8.69 4.50 3.30
C GLN A 180 -9.02 3.51 2.19
N GLN A 181 -9.44 2.28 2.54
CA GLN A 181 -9.85 1.28 1.54
C GLN A 181 -11.06 1.72 0.70
N THR A 182 -11.89 2.62 1.20
CA THR A 182 -13.01 3.18 0.43
C THR A 182 -12.50 4.22 -0.56
N LEU A 183 -11.64 5.15 -0.11
CA LEU A 183 -11.00 6.16 -0.95
C LEU A 183 -10.16 5.53 -2.07
N GLU A 184 -9.44 4.45 -1.78
CA GLU A 184 -8.62 3.70 -2.73
C GLU A 184 -9.46 3.05 -3.84
N ARG A 185 -10.62 2.44 -3.50
CA ARG A 185 -11.59 1.95 -4.49
C ARG A 185 -12.17 3.08 -5.35
N THR A 186 -12.43 4.26 -4.78
CA THR A 186 -12.89 5.44 -5.55
C THR A 186 -11.80 5.96 -6.49
N LEU A 187 -10.53 5.93 -6.08
CA LEU A 187 -9.39 6.30 -6.92
C LEU A 187 -9.19 5.34 -8.09
N ASP A 188 -9.31 4.03 -7.85
CA ASP A 188 -9.31 2.97 -8.88
C ASP A 188 -10.44 3.15 -9.89
N GLN A 189 -11.66 3.43 -9.40
CA GLN A 189 -12.82 3.67 -10.27
C GLN A 189 -12.61 4.94 -11.12
N SER A 190 -12.05 6.00 -10.52
CA SER A 190 -11.72 7.24 -11.22
C SER A 190 -10.64 7.03 -12.29
N HIS A 191 -9.61 6.22 -12.01
CA HIS A 191 -8.59 5.83 -13.00
C HIS A 191 -9.20 5.07 -14.17
N LYS A 192 -10.07 4.08 -13.92
CA LYS A 192 -10.76 3.32 -14.98
C LYS A 192 -11.67 4.21 -15.83
N SER A 193 -12.34 5.19 -15.23
CA SER A 193 -13.10 6.20 -15.97
C SER A 193 -12.20 7.09 -16.84
N LEU A 194 -11.04 7.50 -16.34
CA LEU A 194 -10.07 8.34 -17.07
C LEU A 194 -9.41 7.55 -18.23
N GLU A 195 -9.09 6.28 -18.02
CA GLU A 195 -8.61 5.36 -19.06
C GLU A 195 -9.67 5.15 -20.16
N ALA A 196 -10.93 4.90 -19.79
CA ALA A 196 -12.05 4.77 -20.74
C ALA A 196 -12.32 6.07 -21.52
N LEU A 197 -12.20 7.23 -20.88
CA LEU A 197 -12.27 8.54 -21.56
C LEU A 197 -11.09 8.72 -22.52
N THR A 198 -9.87 8.35 -22.12
CA THR A 198 -8.68 8.40 -22.99
C THR A 198 -8.83 7.48 -24.21
N GLY A 199 -9.43 6.30 -24.02
CA GLY A 199 -9.82 5.39 -25.11
C GLY A 199 -10.81 6.04 -26.08
N ARG A 200 -11.87 6.68 -25.56
CA ARG A 200 -12.84 7.45 -26.37
C ARG A 200 -12.18 8.62 -27.11
N THR A 201 -11.29 9.37 -26.48
CA THR A 201 -10.54 10.46 -27.14
C THR A 201 -9.73 9.92 -28.32
N GLY A 202 -8.95 8.85 -28.15
CA GLY A 202 -8.17 8.26 -29.25
C GLY A 202 -9.02 7.67 -30.38
N SER A 203 -10.23 7.21 -30.09
CA SER A 203 -11.22 6.78 -31.09
C SER A 203 -11.79 7.98 -31.87
N LEU A 204 -12.11 9.07 -31.18
CA LEU A 204 -12.56 10.32 -31.80
C LEU A 204 -11.45 10.98 -32.64
N GLU A 205 -10.20 10.96 -32.19
CA GLU A 205 -9.04 11.44 -32.96
C GLU A 205 -8.88 10.66 -34.27
N SER A 206 -9.01 9.33 -34.23
CA SER A 206 -8.99 8.48 -35.43
C SER A 206 -10.15 8.83 -36.38
N ARG A 207 -11.36 9.01 -35.83
CA ARG A 207 -12.55 9.37 -36.64
C ARG A 207 -12.47 10.77 -37.24
N VAL A 208 -11.83 11.73 -36.55
CA VAL A 208 -11.54 13.06 -37.09
C VAL A 208 -10.51 12.99 -38.22
N ALA A 209 -9.47 12.16 -38.10
CA ALA A 209 -8.49 11.94 -39.18
C ALA A 209 -9.13 11.28 -40.42
N GLU A 210 -10.01 10.30 -40.22
CA GLU A 210 -10.80 9.65 -41.27
C GLU A 210 -11.72 10.65 -42.00
N LEU A 211 -12.54 11.40 -41.25
CA LEU A 211 -13.42 12.45 -41.80
C LEU A 211 -12.64 13.59 -42.49
N THR A 212 -11.43 13.90 -42.01
CA THR A 212 -10.54 14.88 -42.67
C THR A 212 -10.09 14.36 -44.03
N THR A 213 -9.77 13.07 -44.13
CA THR A 213 -9.37 12.39 -45.37
C THR A 213 -10.53 12.30 -46.36
N GLU A 214 -11.72 11.94 -45.90
CA GLU A 214 -12.95 11.94 -46.72
C GLU A 214 -13.26 13.33 -47.28
N ARG A 215 -13.15 14.37 -46.44
CA ARG A 215 -13.28 15.79 -46.85
C ARG A 215 -12.28 16.20 -47.93
N ASP A 216 -11.01 15.77 -47.83
CA ASP A 216 -9.99 16.10 -48.83
C ASP A 216 -10.20 15.33 -50.15
N GLN A 217 -10.70 14.10 -50.10
CA GLN A 217 -11.15 13.38 -51.30
C GLN A 217 -12.33 14.11 -51.96
N LEU A 218 -13.37 14.47 -51.19
CA LEU A 218 -14.53 15.21 -51.70
C LEU A 218 -14.16 16.59 -52.29
N ALA A 219 -13.13 17.26 -51.74
CA ALA A 219 -12.59 18.49 -52.33
C ALA A 219 -11.90 18.24 -53.69
N THR A 220 -11.19 17.11 -53.82
CA THR A 220 -10.54 16.68 -55.06
C THR A 220 -11.57 16.27 -56.13
N ASP A 221 -12.61 15.55 -55.73
CA ASP A 221 -13.72 15.15 -56.59
C ASP A 221 -14.51 16.38 -57.06
N LYS A 222 -14.77 17.34 -56.16
CA LYS A 222 -15.36 18.64 -56.51
C LYS A 222 -14.54 19.38 -57.56
N GLN A 223 -13.22 19.50 -57.37
CA GLN A 223 -12.34 20.17 -58.34
C GLN A 223 -12.36 19.46 -59.71
N THR A 224 -12.43 18.13 -59.71
CA THR A 224 -12.55 17.31 -60.93
C THR A 224 -13.88 17.55 -61.64
N LEU A 225 -14.99 17.66 -60.90
CA LEU A 225 -16.32 17.99 -61.43
C LEU A 225 -16.38 19.44 -61.96
N GLU A 226 -15.78 20.41 -61.26
CA GLU A 226 -15.69 21.81 -61.72
C GLU A 226 -14.88 21.91 -63.03
N THR A 227 -13.78 21.16 -63.14
CA THR A 227 -12.97 21.08 -64.37
C THR A 227 -13.77 20.42 -65.52
N THR A 228 -14.49 19.35 -65.22
CA THR A 228 -15.34 18.64 -66.21
C THR A 228 -16.50 19.51 -66.68
N LEU A 229 -17.11 20.30 -65.78
CA LEU A 229 -18.16 21.25 -66.11
C LEU A 229 -17.65 22.37 -67.03
N ALA A 230 -16.45 22.90 -66.76
CA ALA A 230 -15.81 23.90 -67.62
C ALA A 230 -15.52 23.34 -69.03
N GLN A 231 -15.02 22.11 -69.15
CA GLN A 231 -14.83 21.44 -70.44
C GLN A 231 -16.16 21.26 -71.18
N ASN A 232 -17.19 20.74 -70.51
CA ASN A 232 -18.53 20.58 -71.11
C ASN A 232 -19.15 21.90 -71.57
N GLN A 233 -18.86 23.02 -70.89
CA GLN A 233 -19.28 24.36 -71.32
C GLN A 233 -18.52 24.83 -72.57
N GLN A 234 -17.21 24.57 -72.66
CA GLN A 234 -16.40 24.86 -73.86
C GLN A 234 -16.82 24.00 -75.07
N ASP A 235 -17.11 22.72 -74.84
CA ASP A 235 -17.59 21.81 -75.89
C ASP A 235 -18.98 22.23 -76.39
N LEU A 236 -19.87 22.66 -75.47
CA LEU A 236 -21.17 23.22 -75.83
C LEU A 236 -21.03 24.51 -76.66
N GLN A 237 -20.16 25.45 -76.26
CA GLN A 237 -19.89 26.66 -77.05
C GLN A 237 -19.36 26.33 -78.45
N SER A 238 -18.47 25.34 -78.55
CA SER A 238 -17.92 24.85 -79.81
C SER A 238 -18.98 24.21 -80.70
N ALA A 239 -19.91 23.45 -80.10
CA ALA A 239 -21.07 22.89 -80.79
C ALA A 239 -22.04 23.98 -81.27
N THR A 240 -22.33 25.00 -80.44
CA THR A 240 -23.17 26.15 -80.81
C THR A 240 -22.59 26.89 -82.01
N ALA A 241 -21.30 27.26 -81.97
CA ALA A 241 -20.63 27.93 -83.09
C ALA A 241 -20.64 27.08 -84.39
N SER A 242 -20.54 25.76 -84.26
CA SER A 242 -20.71 24.83 -85.39
C SER A 242 -22.13 24.85 -85.94
N THR A 243 -23.16 24.84 -85.08
CA THR A 243 -24.56 24.95 -85.53
C THR A 243 -24.91 26.31 -86.15
N GLU A 244 -24.33 27.41 -85.67
CA GLU A 244 -24.48 28.74 -86.28
C GLU A 244 -23.82 28.80 -87.67
N SER A 245 -22.61 28.22 -87.80
CA SER A 245 -21.93 28.06 -89.10
C SER A 245 -22.75 27.23 -90.09
N LEU A 246 -23.34 26.11 -89.64
CA LEU A 246 -24.22 25.28 -90.46
C LEU A 246 -25.53 26.00 -90.83
N ALA A 247 -26.12 26.77 -89.93
CA ALA A 247 -27.32 27.57 -90.20
C ALA A 247 -27.03 28.68 -91.24
N ALA A 248 -25.86 29.32 -91.16
CA ALA A 248 -25.40 30.28 -92.15
C ALA A 248 -25.17 29.63 -93.53
N GLN A 249 -24.56 28.44 -93.58
CA GLN A 249 -24.40 27.66 -94.81
C GLN A 249 -25.75 27.26 -95.43
N ILE A 250 -26.71 26.78 -94.62
CA ILE A 250 -28.06 26.45 -95.08
C ILE A 250 -28.78 27.69 -95.65
N THR A 251 -28.58 28.85 -95.03
CA THR A 251 -29.16 30.12 -95.50
C THR A 251 -28.52 30.59 -96.82
N ALA A 252 -27.21 30.43 -96.98
CA ALA A 252 -26.52 30.70 -98.24
C ALA A 252 -26.99 29.77 -99.37
N ILE A 253 -27.11 28.46 -99.10
CA ILE A 253 -27.62 27.47 -100.06
C ILE A 253 -29.09 27.74 -100.42
N ALA A 254 -29.91 28.22 -99.47
CA ALA A 254 -31.28 28.63 -99.75
C ALA A 254 -31.33 29.86 -100.68
N ALA A 255 -30.46 30.85 -100.47
CA ALA A 255 -30.35 32.01 -101.36
C ALA A 255 -29.84 31.64 -102.76
N GLU A 256 -28.87 30.73 -102.86
CA GLU A 256 -28.40 30.19 -104.14
C GLU A 256 -29.50 29.42 -104.88
N ARG A 257 -30.25 28.55 -104.18
CA ARG A 257 -31.45 27.88 -104.71
C ARG A 257 -32.45 28.88 -105.26
N ASP A 258 -32.75 29.94 -104.52
CA ASP A 258 -33.76 30.93 -104.92
C ASP A 258 -33.29 31.75 -106.12
N GLN A 259 -32.00 32.08 -106.21
CA GLN A 259 -31.39 32.65 -107.42
C GLN A 259 -31.49 31.71 -108.62
N LEU A 260 -31.16 30.42 -108.45
CA LEU A 260 -31.27 29.40 -109.50
C LEU A 260 -32.72 29.18 -109.94
N GLN A 261 -33.70 29.24 -109.03
CA GLN A 261 -35.12 29.19 -109.37
C GLN A 261 -35.59 30.40 -110.18
N GLN A 262 -35.12 31.61 -109.86
CA GLN A 262 -35.40 32.81 -110.66
C GLN A 262 -34.74 32.76 -112.05
N GLN A 263 -33.51 32.24 -112.14
CA GLN A 263 -32.84 32.01 -113.42
C GLN A 263 -33.59 30.96 -114.27
N LEU A 264 -34.04 29.86 -113.65
CA LEU A 264 -34.85 28.84 -114.32
C LEU A 264 -36.18 29.42 -114.82
N LEU A 265 -36.92 30.16 -113.97
CA LEU A 265 -38.18 30.81 -114.35
C LEU A 265 -37.99 31.77 -115.54
N THR A 266 -36.94 32.59 -115.50
CA THR A 266 -36.58 33.51 -116.60
C THR A 266 -36.27 32.74 -117.89
N THR A 267 -35.53 31.64 -117.78
CA THR A 267 -35.17 30.80 -118.93
C THR A 267 -36.38 30.10 -119.52
N THR A 268 -37.30 29.59 -118.69
CA THR A 268 -38.57 29.00 -119.12
C THR A 268 -39.43 30.02 -119.86
N GLN A 269 -39.59 31.24 -119.32
CA GLN A 269 -40.35 32.32 -119.98
C GLN A 269 -39.75 32.72 -121.34
N GLN A 270 -38.41 32.74 -121.46
CA GLN A 270 -37.72 32.96 -122.74
C GLN A 270 -37.96 31.81 -123.73
N LEU A 271 -37.93 30.56 -123.25
CA LEU A 271 -38.18 29.38 -124.07
C LEU A 271 -39.64 29.31 -124.56
N GLU A 272 -40.60 29.63 -123.69
CA GLU A 272 -42.02 29.75 -124.01
C GLU A 272 -42.25 30.84 -125.07
N ALA A 273 -41.70 32.04 -124.86
CA ALA A 273 -41.79 33.14 -125.83
C ALA A 273 -41.17 32.76 -127.19
N SER A 274 -40.00 32.10 -127.19
CA SER A 274 -39.37 31.58 -128.41
C SER A 274 -40.23 30.51 -129.09
N THR A 275 -40.89 29.63 -128.31
CA THR A 275 -41.78 28.59 -128.82
C THR A 275 -43.04 29.19 -129.44
N THR A 276 -43.66 30.19 -128.80
CA THR A 276 -44.80 30.93 -129.36
C THR A 276 -44.42 31.69 -130.63
N ALA A 277 -43.24 32.32 -130.67
CA ALA A 277 -42.72 32.96 -131.88
C ALA A 277 -42.53 31.94 -133.02
N GLN A 278 -41.92 30.79 -132.73
CA GLN A 278 -41.71 29.73 -133.72
C GLN A 278 -43.03 29.11 -134.21
N GLN A 279 -44.01 28.88 -133.32
CA GLN A 279 -45.36 28.46 -133.71
C GLN A 279 -46.06 29.49 -134.60
N THR A 280 -45.88 30.78 -134.32
CA THR A 280 -46.42 31.89 -135.14
C THR A 280 -45.76 31.94 -136.51
N GLN A 281 -44.45 31.65 -136.59
CA GLN A 281 -43.73 31.52 -137.86
C GLN A 281 -44.23 30.30 -138.65
N THR A 282 -44.29 29.10 -138.05
CA THR A 282 -44.83 27.90 -138.72
C THR A 282 -46.26 28.10 -139.20
N ALA A 283 -47.12 28.80 -138.45
CA ALA A 283 -48.47 29.14 -138.88
C ALA A 283 -48.51 30.16 -140.04
N THR A 284 -47.46 30.98 -140.20
CA THR A 284 -47.28 31.90 -141.32
C THR A 284 -46.75 31.16 -142.55
N ASP A 285 -45.74 30.32 -142.37
CA ASP A 285 -45.16 29.47 -143.42
C ASP A 285 -46.23 28.50 -143.97
N GLN A 286 -47.05 27.90 -143.12
CA GLN A 286 -48.16 27.04 -143.53
C GLN A 286 -49.20 27.79 -144.38
N ARG A 287 -49.48 29.07 -144.10
CA ARG A 287 -50.35 29.92 -144.95
C ARG A 287 -49.70 30.19 -146.30
N GLN A 288 -48.39 30.41 -146.34
CA GLN A 288 -47.65 30.56 -147.60
C GLN A 288 -47.68 29.27 -148.42
N ILE A 289 -47.48 28.10 -147.79
CA ILE A 289 -47.60 26.80 -148.44
C ILE A 289 -49.00 26.61 -149.02
N THR A 290 -50.07 26.87 -148.27
CA THR A 290 -51.45 26.77 -148.78
C THR A 290 -51.71 27.72 -149.96
N ALA A 291 -51.18 28.95 -149.91
CA ALA A 291 -51.29 29.90 -151.03
C ALA A 291 -50.53 29.42 -152.29
N LEU A 292 -49.32 28.89 -152.13
CA LEU A 292 -48.51 28.34 -153.23
C LEU A 292 -49.13 27.06 -153.81
N THR A 293 -49.75 26.21 -152.99
CA THR A 293 -50.53 25.05 -153.47
C THR A 293 -51.70 25.51 -154.33
N SER A 294 -52.49 26.48 -153.88
CA SER A 294 -53.62 27.03 -154.66
C SER A 294 -53.15 27.72 -155.96
N GLN A 295 -51.99 28.37 -155.95
CA GLN A 295 -51.36 28.90 -157.16
C GLN A 295 -50.95 27.79 -158.14
N ASN A 296 -50.36 26.69 -157.65
CA ASN A 296 -50.00 25.53 -158.48
C ASN A 296 -51.24 24.81 -159.05
N GLU A 297 -52.32 24.69 -158.28
CA GLU A 297 -53.61 24.17 -158.76
C GLU A 297 -54.20 25.04 -159.88
N THR A 298 -54.06 26.37 -159.76
CA THR A 298 -54.48 27.33 -160.80
C THR A 298 -53.64 27.17 -162.08
N LEU A 299 -52.31 27.10 -161.95
CA LEU A 299 -51.40 26.88 -163.08
C LEU A 299 -51.63 25.51 -163.75
N ALA A 300 -51.98 24.47 -162.99
CA ALA A 300 -52.36 23.17 -163.53
C ALA A 300 -53.68 23.23 -164.33
N ALA A 301 -54.63 24.09 -163.95
CA ALA A 301 -55.84 24.31 -164.74
C ALA A 301 -55.53 25.02 -166.09
N GLU A 302 -54.68 26.05 -166.07
CA GLU A 302 -54.22 26.75 -167.29
C GLU A 302 -53.46 25.83 -168.26
N LEU A 303 -52.62 24.93 -167.72
CA LEU A 303 -51.91 23.91 -168.50
C LEU A 303 -52.88 22.95 -169.20
N ASN A 304 -53.95 22.51 -168.52
CA ASN A 304 -54.94 21.61 -169.11
C ASN A 304 -55.73 22.27 -170.26
N VAL A 305 -56.06 23.56 -170.17
CA VAL A 305 -56.68 24.33 -171.26
C VAL A 305 -55.73 24.43 -172.47
N SER A 306 -54.44 24.65 -172.21
CA SER A 306 -53.40 24.68 -173.25
C SER A 306 -53.27 23.32 -173.94
N GLN A 307 -53.28 22.22 -173.17
CA GLN A 307 -53.16 20.85 -173.70
C GLN A 307 -54.35 20.47 -174.61
N ALA A 308 -55.57 20.87 -174.26
CA ALA A 308 -56.76 20.67 -175.11
C ALA A 308 -56.66 21.43 -176.46
N THR A 309 -55.94 22.56 -176.48
CA THR A 309 -55.71 23.34 -177.70
C THR A 309 -54.74 22.62 -178.65
N ILE A 310 -53.72 21.93 -178.12
CA ILE A 310 -52.73 21.17 -178.92
C ILE A 310 -53.41 20.03 -179.69
N VAL A 311 -54.26 19.23 -179.05
CA VAL A 311 -54.97 18.10 -179.67
C VAL A 311 -55.83 18.53 -180.88
N THR A 312 -56.32 19.78 -180.87
CA THR A 312 -57.11 20.35 -181.97
C THR A 312 -56.24 20.67 -183.21
N LEU A 313 -54.96 20.99 -183.01
CA LEU A 313 -54.00 21.24 -184.10
C LEU A 313 -53.45 19.94 -184.69
N GLU A 314 -53.24 18.90 -183.87
CA GLU A 314 -52.75 17.59 -184.32
C GLU A 314 -53.69 16.95 -185.37
N GLN A 315 -55.00 17.12 -185.22
CA GLN A 315 -55.99 16.65 -186.21
C GLN A 315 -55.89 17.32 -187.59
N GLN A 316 -55.25 18.50 -187.71
CA GLN A 316 -55.07 19.18 -188.99
C GLN A 316 -53.85 18.68 -189.79
N ILE A 317 -52.91 17.99 -189.15
CA ILE A 317 -51.66 17.52 -189.78
C ILE A 317 -51.90 16.20 -190.57
N ALA A 318 -52.79 15.34 -190.07
CA ALA A 318 -53.03 14.00 -190.60
C ALA A 318 -53.53 13.95 -192.07
N THR A 319 -54.04 15.06 -192.62
CA THR A 319 -54.54 15.14 -194.00
C THR A 319 -53.47 15.41 -195.06
N LEU A 320 -52.23 15.72 -194.67
CA LEU A 320 -51.14 16.07 -195.60
C LEU A 320 -50.16 14.92 -195.89
N GLN A 321 -50.10 13.89 -195.06
CA GLN A 321 -49.04 12.86 -195.13
C GLN A 321 -49.29 11.73 -196.16
N THR A 322 -50.41 11.76 -196.89
CA THR A 322 -50.76 10.76 -197.93
C THR A 322 -50.00 10.91 -199.25
N THR A 323 -48.88 11.64 -199.26
CA THR A 323 -48.01 11.85 -200.44
C THR A 323 -46.53 11.52 -200.20
N GLU A 324 -46.14 11.06 -199.01
CA GLU A 324 -44.77 10.65 -198.68
C GLU A 324 -44.63 9.12 -198.66
N GLN A 325 -45.12 8.48 -199.73
CA GLN A 325 -44.86 7.08 -200.04
C GLN A 325 -43.86 6.98 -201.21
N ASP A 326 -43.19 5.83 -201.35
CA ASP A 326 -42.37 5.43 -202.51
C ASP A 326 -40.94 6.01 -202.65
N LEU A 327 -40.22 6.32 -201.55
CA LEU A 327 -38.76 6.52 -201.61
C LEU A 327 -37.96 5.91 -200.45
N ALA A 328 -36.76 5.40 -200.77
CA ALA A 328 -35.67 5.00 -199.87
C ALA A 328 -35.87 3.76 -198.97
N THR A 329 -36.32 2.65 -199.55
CA THR A 329 -36.07 1.29 -199.01
C THR A 329 -34.57 0.98 -198.96
N ALA A 330 -33.88 1.33 -197.86
CA ALA A 330 -32.46 1.02 -197.65
C ALA A 330 -32.07 1.00 -196.16
N LEU A 331 -31.48 -0.12 -195.69
CA LEU A 331 -31.03 -0.41 -194.30
C LEU A 331 -32.17 -0.35 -193.25
N GLU A 332 -32.59 -1.43 -192.57
CA GLU A 332 -32.15 -2.83 -192.49
C GLU A 332 -30.70 -3.07 -192.01
N THR A 333 -30.05 -2.11 -191.35
CA THR A 333 -28.82 -2.41 -190.56
C THR A 333 -28.61 -1.44 -189.38
N VAL A 334 -29.24 -1.75 -188.25
CA VAL A 334 -28.65 -1.89 -186.88
C VAL A 334 -29.81 -2.29 -185.95
N GLN A 335 -30.42 -3.43 -186.28
CA GLN A 335 -31.31 -4.15 -185.37
C GLN A 335 -30.47 -5.18 -184.61
N THR A 336 -30.83 -5.46 -183.35
CA THR A 336 -30.31 -6.59 -182.55
C THR A 336 -28.79 -6.70 -182.37
N THR A 337 -28.20 -5.83 -181.55
CA THR A 337 -26.94 -6.04 -180.80
C THR A 337 -26.81 -4.93 -179.73
N ILE A 338 -26.68 -5.20 -178.42
CA ILE A 338 -26.99 -6.40 -177.62
C ILE A 338 -27.39 -5.88 -176.21
N ALA A 339 -28.36 -6.39 -175.45
CA ALA A 339 -29.21 -7.60 -175.52
C ALA A 339 -28.57 -8.94 -175.08
N ASN A 340 -27.67 -8.93 -174.08
CA ASN A 340 -27.65 -9.86 -172.93
C ASN A 340 -26.38 -9.74 -172.07
N ALA A 341 -26.48 -10.23 -170.82
CA ALA A 341 -25.40 -10.49 -169.84
C ALA A 341 -24.73 -9.24 -169.20
N THR A 342 -24.53 -9.15 -167.87
CA THR A 342 -24.93 -10.03 -166.74
C THR A 342 -24.75 -9.33 -165.39
N LEU A 343 -25.46 -9.80 -164.34
CA LEU A 343 -25.23 -9.57 -162.89
C LEU A 343 -25.38 -8.10 -162.40
N THR A 344 -25.75 -7.78 -161.15
CA THR A 344 -26.16 -8.57 -159.95
C THR A 344 -27.23 -7.74 -159.20
N ALA A 345 -28.20 -8.30 -158.46
CA ALA A 345 -28.14 -8.65 -157.01
C ALA A 345 -27.41 -7.63 -156.10
N SER A 346 -27.83 -7.37 -154.85
CA SER A 346 -28.77 -8.09 -153.98
C SER A 346 -29.57 -7.14 -153.08
N GLU A 347 -30.71 -7.63 -152.60
CA GLU A 347 -31.53 -7.05 -151.52
C GLU A 347 -30.88 -7.25 -150.12
N ARG A 348 -31.52 -6.64 -149.10
CA ARG A 348 -31.31 -6.74 -147.63
C ARG A 348 -30.13 -5.97 -147.03
N GLU A 349 -30.47 -4.86 -146.34
CA GLU A 349 -29.62 -4.31 -145.27
C GLU A 349 -30.41 -3.59 -144.14
N THR A 350 -31.55 -2.96 -144.44
CA THR A 350 -32.25 -2.05 -143.50
C THR A 350 -33.12 -2.69 -142.40
N THR A 351 -33.35 -3.99 -142.40
CA THR A 351 -34.17 -4.70 -141.38
C THR A 351 -33.36 -5.49 -140.34
N LEU A 352 -32.02 -5.32 -140.29
CA LEU A 352 -31.17 -5.87 -139.22
C LEU A 352 -30.78 -4.84 -138.15
N ALA A 353 -31.18 -3.56 -138.34
CA ALA A 353 -30.78 -2.45 -137.49
C ALA A 353 -31.64 -2.25 -136.23
N ALA A 354 -32.89 -2.73 -136.22
CA ALA A 354 -33.83 -2.49 -135.12
C ALA A 354 -33.54 -3.37 -133.88
N ASP A 355 -33.38 -4.68 -134.08
CA ASP A 355 -33.23 -5.66 -132.99
C ASP A 355 -31.90 -5.51 -132.23
N LEU A 356 -30.89 -4.90 -132.87
CA LEU A 356 -29.55 -4.72 -132.32
C LEU A 356 -29.44 -3.56 -131.32
N GLU A 357 -30.39 -2.61 -131.33
CA GLU A 357 -30.38 -1.46 -130.43
C GLU A 357 -31.10 -1.75 -129.10
N GLN A 358 -32.22 -2.49 -129.14
CA GLN A 358 -32.90 -2.98 -127.94
C GLN A 358 -31.96 -3.86 -127.09
N ALA A 359 -31.24 -4.78 -127.73
CA ALA A 359 -30.27 -5.66 -127.07
C ALA A 359 -29.07 -4.91 -126.42
N ARG A 360 -28.82 -3.65 -126.81
CA ARG A 360 -27.80 -2.79 -126.17
C ARG A 360 -28.33 -2.11 -124.92
N ALA A 361 -29.59 -1.65 -124.91
CA ALA A 361 -30.22 -1.02 -123.76
C ALA A 361 -30.25 -1.97 -122.54
N ASP A 362 -30.75 -3.19 -122.74
CA ASP A 362 -30.90 -4.19 -121.67
C ASP A 362 -29.53 -4.59 -121.07
N ASN A 363 -28.48 -4.64 -121.90
CA ASN A 363 -27.11 -4.92 -121.46
C ASN A 363 -26.51 -3.76 -120.64
N GLN A 364 -26.81 -2.51 -121.02
CA GLN A 364 -26.34 -1.32 -120.30
C GLN A 364 -26.98 -1.21 -118.91
N GLN A 365 -28.27 -1.56 -118.79
CA GLN A 365 -29.00 -1.58 -117.52
C GLN A 365 -28.45 -2.65 -116.57
N ALA A 366 -28.20 -3.87 -117.05
CA ALA A 366 -27.56 -4.94 -116.27
C ALA A 366 -26.16 -4.53 -115.75
N LYS A 367 -25.40 -3.78 -116.55
CA LYS A 367 -24.06 -3.29 -116.18
C LYS A 367 -24.10 -2.28 -115.03
N GLN A 368 -25.07 -1.36 -115.02
CA GLN A 368 -25.28 -0.44 -113.90
C GLN A 368 -25.71 -1.18 -112.62
N GLN A 369 -26.59 -2.18 -112.76
CA GLN A 369 -27.08 -2.99 -111.64
C GLN A 369 -25.97 -3.86 -111.00
N THR A 370 -24.98 -4.26 -111.80
CA THR A 370 -23.75 -4.94 -111.32
C THR A 370 -22.81 -4.00 -110.57
N GLN A 371 -22.71 -2.73 -110.98
CA GLN A 371 -21.89 -1.73 -110.26
C GLN A 371 -22.54 -1.31 -108.93
N ALA A 372 -23.87 -1.28 -108.85
CA ALA A 372 -24.59 -1.02 -107.60
C ALA A 372 -24.34 -2.11 -106.54
N THR A 373 -24.38 -3.39 -106.92
CA THR A 373 -24.11 -4.51 -106.01
C THR A 373 -22.64 -4.62 -105.62
N GLN A 374 -21.69 -4.28 -106.51
CA GLN A 374 -20.26 -4.16 -106.17
C GLN A 374 -20.03 -3.17 -105.00
N LYS A 375 -20.66 -1.98 -105.06
CA LYS A 375 -20.55 -0.92 -104.04
C LYS A 375 -21.21 -1.29 -102.70
N GLN A 376 -22.23 -2.15 -102.73
CA GLN A 376 -22.80 -2.77 -101.52
C GLN A 376 -21.86 -3.82 -100.91
N LEU A 377 -21.08 -4.55 -101.73
CA LEU A 377 -20.11 -5.52 -101.25
C LEU A 377 -18.93 -4.87 -100.52
N GLU A 378 -18.45 -3.73 -101.02
CA GLU A 378 -17.37 -2.92 -100.41
C GLU A 378 -17.78 -2.34 -99.05
N THR A 379 -19.03 -1.86 -98.92
CA THR A 379 -19.55 -1.38 -97.63
C THR A 379 -19.77 -2.53 -96.63
N LEU A 380 -20.16 -3.72 -97.09
CA LEU A 380 -20.22 -4.92 -96.25
C LEU A 380 -18.82 -5.37 -95.79
N ALA A 381 -17.80 -5.23 -96.64
CA ALA A 381 -16.40 -5.54 -96.30
C ALA A 381 -15.84 -4.57 -95.25
N ALA A 382 -16.16 -3.28 -95.33
CA ALA A 382 -15.81 -2.29 -94.30
C ALA A 382 -16.47 -2.63 -92.95
N ALA A 383 -17.76 -2.94 -92.94
CA ALA A 383 -18.47 -3.36 -91.72
C ALA A 383 -17.85 -4.64 -91.09
N LYS A 384 -17.45 -5.60 -91.92
CA LYS A 384 -16.73 -6.82 -91.48
C LYS A 384 -15.35 -6.51 -90.87
N ALA A 385 -14.62 -5.54 -91.41
CA ALA A 385 -13.33 -5.11 -90.86
C ALA A 385 -13.50 -4.45 -89.47
N THR A 386 -14.49 -3.56 -89.31
CA THR A 386 -14.80 -2.95 -88.00
C THR A 386 -15.26 -3.99 -86.99
N ALA A 387 -16.10 -4.96 -87.39
CA ALA A 387 -16.51 -6.06 -86.51
C ALA A 387 -15.32 -6.93 -86.06
N ALA A 388 -14.35 -7.20 -86.95
CA ALA A 388 -13.14 -7.94 -86.61
C ALA A 388 -12.19 -7.15 -85.68
N ALA A 389 -12.10 -5.82 -85.84
CA ALA A 389 -11.36 -4.96 -84.93
C ALA A 389 -11.98 -4.96 -83.52
N ASN A 390 -13.29 -4.81 -83.42
CA ASN A 390 -14.03 -4.84 -82.16
C ASN A 390 -13.91 -6.21 -81.47
N LEU A 391 -13.98 -7.31 -82.22
CA LEU A 391 -13.75 -8.66 -81.70
C LEU A 391 -12.34 -8.81 -81.09
N LYS A 392 -11.31 -8.30 -81.79
CA LYS A 392 -9.92 -8.35 -81.31
C LYS A 392 -9.71 -7.48 -80.06
N GLN A 393 -10.36 -6.31 -80.00
CA GLN A 393 -10.35 -5.45 -78.82
C GLN A 393 -11.01 -6.14 -77.62
N ALA A 394 -12.15 -6.80 -77.82
CA ALA A 394 -12.83 -7.59 -76.80
C ALA A 394 -11.99 -8.80 -76.32
N GLN A 395 -11.27 -9.48 -77.22
CA GLN A 395 -10.32 -10.53 -76.85
C GLN A 395 -9.17 -9.98 -75.97
N THR A 396 -8.59 -8.83 -76.33
CA THR A 396 -7.52 -8.19 -75.53
C THR A 396 -8.03 -7.77 -74.14
N GLN A 397 -9.27 -7.31 -74.03
CA GLN A 397 -9.92 -7.01 -72.75
C GLN A 397 -10.17 -8.28 -71.91
N LEU A 398 -10.56 -9.39 -72.55
CA LEU A 398 -10.76 -10.67 -71.88
C LEU A 398 -9.44 -11.26 -71.36
N GLU A 399 -8.35 -11.15 -72.14
CA GLU A 399 -7.00 -11.55 -71.71
C GLU A 399 -6.50 -10.71 -70.53
N ALA A 400 -6.74 -9.38 -70.54
CA ALA A 400 -6.41 -8.49 -69.43
C ALA A 400 -7.19 -8.84 -68.14
N LEU A 401 -8.51 -9.07 -68.24
CA LEU A 401 -9.34 -9.51 -67.12
C LEU A 401 -8.93 -10.89 -66.59
N THR A 402 -8.51 -11.80 -67.47
CA THR A 402 -7.98 -13.11 -67.08
C THR A 402 -6.69 -12.96 -66.27
N ALA A 403 -5.73 -12.16 -66.74
CA ALA A 403 -4.48 -11.88 -66.01
C ALA A 403 -4.72 -11.20 -64.65
N GLN A 404 -5.71 -10.29 -64.58
CA GLN A 404 -6.12 -9.64 -63.33
C GLN A 404 -6.74 -10.66 -62.35
N THR A 405 -7.51 -11.62 -62.86
CA THR A 405 -8.09 -12.73 -62.08
C THR A 405 -6.99 -13.64 -61.52
N THR A 406 -6.02 -14.08 -62.34
CA THR A 406 -4.89 -14.90 -61.87
C THR A 406 -4.01 -14.16 -60.85
N THR A 407 -3.90 -12.84 -60.96
CA THR A 407 -3.21 -12.00 -59.97
C THR A 407 -3.95 -12.00 -58.63
N LEU A 408 -5.27 -11.88 -58.64
CA LEU A 408 -6.12 -11.97 -57.45
C LEU A 408 -6.09 -13.38 -56.82
N GLU A 409 -6.14 -14.44 -57.61
CA GLU A 409 -5.97 -15.82 -57.10
C GLU A 409 -4.61 -16.01 -56.42
N THR A 410 -3.54 -15.47 -57.01
CA THR A 410 -2.19 -15.52 -56.42
C THR A 410 -2.14 -14.77 -55.09
N GLN A 411 -2.75 -13.57 -55.02
CA GLN A 411 -2.85 -12.80 -53.78
C GLN A 411 -3.63 -13.57 -52.69
N VAL A 412 -4.78 -14.16 -53.04
CA VAL A 412 -5.61 -14.99 -52.14
C VAL A 412 -4.84 -16.21 -51.64
N GLN A 413 -4.00 -16.85 -52.48
CA GLN A 413 -3.13 -17.94 -52.03
C GLN A 413 -2.07 -17.44 -51.03
N THR A 414 -1.42 -16.29 -51.27
CA THR A 414 -0.44 -15.73 -50.32
C THR A 414 -1.06 -15.29 -48.99
N THR A 415 -2.26 -14.68 -48.99
CA THR A 415 -2.95 -14.32 -47.73
C THR A 415 -3.44 -15.55 -46.98
N THR A 416 -3.92 -16.58 -47.69
CA THR A 416 -4.28 -17.88 -47.09
C THR A 416 -3.07 -18.57 -46.44
N ALA A 417 -1.90 -18.52 -47.08
CA ALA A 417 -0.66 -19.04 -46.51
C ALA A 417 -0.23 -18.26 -45.25
N ALA A 418 -0.27 -16.92 -45.29
CA ALA A 418 0.04 -16.07 -44.14
C ALA A 418 -0.93 -16.29 -42.96
N LEU A 419 -2.23 -16.45 -43.23
CA LEU A 419 -3.24 -16.80 -42.23
C LEU A 419 -2.96 -18.16 -41.58
N LYS A 420 -2.55 -19.17 -42.37
CA LYS A 420 -2.16 -20.48 -41.83
C LYS A 420 -0.98 -20.39 -40.87
N THR A 421 0.10 -19.70 -41.26
CA THR A 421 1.27 -19.49 -40.39
C THR A 421 0.88 -18.69 -39.14
N THR A 422 -0.02 -17.72 -39.26
CA THR A 422 -0.53 -16.95 -38.11
C THR A 422 -1.31 -17.83 -37.13
N ALA A 423 -2.16 -18.74 -37.62
CA ALA A 423 -2.90 -19.70 -36.80
C ALA A 423 -1.98 -20.73 -36.11
N GLU A 424 -0.90 -21.16 -36.79
CA GLU A 424 0.10 -22.07 -36.20
C GLU A 424 0.92 -21.35 -35.10
N ASN A 425 1.29 -20.08 -35.29
CA ASN A 425 1.88 -19.24 -34.24
C ASN A 425 0.94 -19.01 -33.06
N LEU A 426 -0.37 -18.87 -33.30
CA LEU A 426 -1.38 -18.70 -32.25
C LEU A 426 -1.46 -19.94 -31.35
N ARG A 427 -1.49 -21.15 -31.94
CA ARG A 427 -1.47 -22.43 -31.21
C ARG A 427 -0.19 -22.65 -30.40
N GLN A 428 0.96 -22.19 -30.89
CA GLN A 428 2.21 -22.22 -30.12
C GLN A 428 2.13 -21.31 -28.89
N ARG A 429 1.60 -20.08 -29.04
CA ARG A 429 1.34 -19.18 -27.91
C ARG A 429 0.35 -19.77 -26.91
N GLU A 430 -0.75 -20.34 -27.37
CA GLU A 430 -1.75 -21.01 -26.53
C GLU A 430 -1.13 -22.17 -25.73
N THR A 431 -0.27 -22.97 -26.35
CA THR A 431 0.52 -24.01 -25.67
C THR A 431 1.46 -23.41 -24.62
N GLN A 432 2.10 -22.28 -24.91
CA GLN A 432 3.02 -21.60 -24.01
C GLN A 432 2.30 -20.96 -22.81
N VAL A 433 1.10 -20.41 -22.99
CA VAL A 433 0.26 -19.89 -21.90
C VAL A 433 -0.13 -21.02 -20.95
N ASN A 434 -0.62 -22.16 -21.46
CA ASN A 434 -0.93 -23.34 -20.66
C ASN A 434 0.29 -23.83 -19.84
N GLN A 435 1.51 -23.75 -20.40
CA GLN A 435 2.74 -24.12 -19.68
C GLN A 435 3.09 -23.13 -18.55
N LEU A 436 2.88 -21.83 -18.76
CA LEU A 436 3.10 -20.79 -17.75
C LEU A 436 2.06 -20.88 -16.61
N GLU A 437 0.81 -21.15 -16.94
CA GLU A 437 -0.26 -21.38 -15.95
C GLU A 437 0.04 -22.62 -15.08
N GLN A 438 0.48 -23.71 -15.72
CA GLN A 438 1.00 -24.89 -15.03
C GLN A 438 2.33 -24.66 -14.28
N GLN A 439 3.02 -23.53 -14.46
CA GLN A 439 4.12 -23.10 -13.60
C GLN A 439 3.64 -22.26 -12.42
N ALA A 440 2.68 -21.34 -12.63
CA ALA A 440 2.08 -20.52 -11.59
C ALA A 440 1.47 -21.38 -10.48
N ILE A 441 0.66 -22.39 -10.85
CA ILE A 441 0.03 -23.34 -9.89
C ILE A 441 1.10 -24.08 -9.06
N ARG A 442 2.24 -24.45 -9.66
CA ARG A 442 3.34 -25.11 -8.95
C ARG A 442 4.08 -24.17 -8.00
N ILE A 443 4.27 -22.91 -8.40
CA ILE A 443 4.87 -21.88 -7.53
C ILE A 443 3.95 -21.63 -6.33
N GLU A 444 2.65 -21.48 -6.55
CA GLU A 444 1.64 -21.26 -5.50
C GLU A 444 1.60 -22.42 -4.47
N GLN A 445 1.65 -23.67 -4.95
CA GLN A 445 1.78 -24.86 -4.10
C GLN A 445 3.11 -24.87 -3.31
N GLN A 446 4.23 -24.51 -3.94
CA GLN A 446 5.53 -24.43 -3.27
C GLN A 446 5.59 -23.31 -2.22
N THR A 447 4.99 -22.14 -2.49
CA THR A 447 4.87 -21.07 -1.48
C THR A 447 3.96 -21.48 -0.33
N SER A 448 2.87 -22.22 -0.61
CA SER A 448 1.96 -22.73 0.43
C SER A 448 2.66 -23.72 1.37
N GLN A 449 3.38 -24.71 0.82
CA GLN A 449 4.19 -25.65 1.61
C GLN A 449 5.33 -24.96 2.37
N SER A 450 5.93 -23.92 1.79
CA SER A 450 6.99 -23.13 2.45
C SER A 450 6.44 -22.32 3.62
N LEU A 451 5.24 -21.73 3.46
CA LEU A 451 4.55 -20.99 4.51
C LEU A 451 4.08 -21.91 5.65
N GLU A 452 3.51 -23.07 5.32
CA GLU A 452 3.14 -24.09 6.32
C GLU A 452 4.37 -24.62 7.08
N THR A 453 5.48 -24.85 6.38
CA THR A 453 6.77 -25.20 7.00
C THR A 453 7.29 -24.09 7.91
N ALA A 454 7.19 -22.82 7.50
CA ALA A 454 7.60 -21.66 8.31
C ALA A 454 6.72 -21.49 9.55
N ASN A 455 5.40 -21.65 9.42
CA ASN A 455 4.47 -21.62 10.54
C ASN A 455 4.75 -22.76 11.53
N SER A 456 5.04 -23.98 11.04
CA SER A 456 5.43 -25.11 11.90
C SER A 456 6.76 -24.90 12.64
N LYS A 457 7.69 -24.11 12.08
CA LYS A 457 8.92 -23.67 12.76
C LYS A 457 8.63 -22.59 13.79
N THR A 458 7.76 -21.63 13.47
CA THR A 458 7.37 -20.52 14.35
C THR A 458 6.70 -21.06 15.61
N ALA A 459 5.69 -21.93 15.47
CA ALA A 459 5.02 -22.58 16.61
C ALA A 459 5.99 -23.42 17.48
N LYS A 460 7.00 -24.07 16.87
CA LYS A 460 8.05 -24.79 17.62
C LYS A 460 9.01 -23.85 18.36
N LEU A 461 9.30 -22.67 17.81
CA LEU A 461 10.08 -21.64 18.49
C LEU A 461 9.28 -20.96 19.61
N GLU A 462 7.98 -20.72 19.42
CA GLU A 462 7.09 -20.20 20.47
C GLU A 462 7.00 -21.16 21.67
N GLU A 463 6.82 -22.47 21.43
CA GLU A 463 6.81 -23.45 22.52
C GLU A 463 8.19 -23.59 23.19
N GLN A 464 9.30 -23.46 22.44
CA GLN A 464 10.65 -23.41 23.02
C GLN A 464 10.87 -22.14 23.87
N VAL A 465 10.43 -20.97 23.40
CA VAL A 465 10.46 -19.71 24.17
C VAL A 465 9.64 -19.85 25.44
N LYS A 466 8.44 -20.41 25.37
CA LYS A 466 7.56 -20.67 26.53
C LYS A 466 8.18 -21.64 27.54
N ILE A 467 8.86 -22.69 27.08
CA ILE A 467 9.65 -23.59 27.95
C ILE A 467 10.81 -22.83 28.62
N LEU A 468 11.50 -21.96 27.89
CA LEU A 468 12.61 -21.16 28.42
C LEU A 468 12.14 -20.08 29.40
N THR A 469 10.99 -19.43 29.18
CA THR A 469 10.36 -18.51 30.13
C THR A 469 10.01 -19.24 31.42
N ASN A 470 9.30 -20.37 31.34
CA ASN A 470 8.96 -21.19 32.51
C ASN A 470 10.20 -21.70 33.27
N ALA A 471 11.32 -21.92 32.57
CA ALA A 471 12.61 -22.28 33.19
C ALA A 471 13.28 -21.05 33.84
N GLY A 472 13.18 -19.87 33.24
CA GLY A 472 13.63 -18.60 33.81
C GLY A 472 12.88 -18.23 35.09
N ASP A 473 11.55 -18.36 35.10
CA ASP A 473 10.70 -18.12 36.26
C ASP A 473 11.04 -19.10 37.40
N ARG A 474 11.24 -20.38 37.08
CA ARG A 474 11.72 -21.38 38.06
C ARG A 474 13.09 -21.02 38.62
N LEU A 475 14.05 -20.63 37.78
CA LEU A 475 15.37 -20.20 38.23
C LEU A 475 15.30 -18.92 39.07
N ALA A 476 14.34 -18.02 38.82
CA ALA A 476 14.11 -16.83 39.64
C ALA A 476 13.54 -17.19 41.03
N ASP A 477 12.59 -18.12 41.12
CA ASP A 477 12.07 -18.61 42.41
C ASP A 477 13.09 -19.48 43.16
N GLU A 478 13.93 -20.28 42.47
CA GLU A 478 15.07 -20.99 43.06
C GLU A 478 16.13 -20.02 43.58
N LEU A 479 16.47 -18.95 42.83
CA LEU A 479 17.39 -17.90 43.28
C LEU A 479 16.83 -17.15 44.49
N LYS A 480 15.51 -16.93 44.55
CA LYS A 480 14.80 -16.30 45.66
C LYS A 480 14.77 -17.18 46.91
N GLN A 481 14.57 -18.49 46.76
CA GLN A 481 14.76 -19.45 47.86
C GLN A 481 16.22 -19.52 48.32
N ALA A 482 17.18 -19.59 47.40
CA ALA A 482 18.61 -19.56 47.73
C ALA A 482 19.00 -18.27 48.46
N THR A 483 18.46 -17.12 48.05
CA THR A 483 18.66 -15.83 48.73
C THR A 483 18.07 -15.85 50.14
N GLN A 484 16.85 -16.39 50.32
CA GLN A 484 16.25 -16.56 51.66
C GLN A 484 17.07 -17.51 52.55
N ILE A 485 17.59 -18.61 52.00
CA ILE A 485 18.47 -19.55 52.71
C ILE A 485 19.79 -18.86 53.09
N ILE A 486 20.38 -18.05 52.21
CA ILE A 486 21.56 -17.23 52.52
C ILE A 486 21.24 -16.25 53.65
N THR A 487 20.13 -15.52 53.60
CA THR A 487 19.71 -14.61 54.68
C THR A 487 19.51 -15.35 56.02
N GLN A 488 18.95 -16.57 55.99
CA GLN A 488 18.80 -17.41 57.19
C GLN A 488 20.15 -17.89 57.72
N LEU A 489 21.08 -18.31 56.85
CA LEU A 489 22.43 -18.72 57.22
C LEU A 489 23.26 -17.55 57.76
N GLU A 490 23.15 -16.35 57.17
CA GLU A 490 23.75 -15.13 57.68
C GLU A 490 23.20 -14.79 59.07
N THR A 491 21.89 -14.95 59.28
CA THR A 491 21.25 -14.79 60.60
C THR A 491 21.78 -15.80 61.63
N GLN A 492 22.02 -17.06 61.24
CA GLN A 492 22.63 -18.08 62.10
C GLN A 492 24.13 -17.80 62.37
N VAL A 493 24.88 -17.34 61.37
CA VAL A 493 26.28 -16.90 61.55
C VAL A 493 26.36 -15.68 62.48
N GLN A 494 25.36 -14.80 62.46
CA GLN A 494 25.32 -13.62 63.31
C GLN A 494 24.96 -13.96 64.78
N THR A 495 24.12 -14.98 65.03
CA THR A 495 23.86 -15.46 66.40
C THR A 495 25.02 -16.29 66.96
N LEU A 496 25.74 -17.06 66.12
CA LEU A 496 26.93 -17.81 66.54
C LEU A 496 28.13 -16.90 66.91
N LYS A 497 28.27 -15.72 66.30
CA LYS A 497 29.36 -14.75 66.56
C LYS A 497 29.37 -14.14 67.97
N ILE A 498 28.39 -14.40 68.82
CA ILE A 498 28.38 -13.94 70.22
C ILE A 498 29.30 -14.82 71.10
N SER A 499 29.73 -16.00 70.63
CA SER A 499 30.66 -16.88 71.35
C SER A 499 32.05 -16.95 70.72
N GLN A 500 33.07 -16.80 71.59
CA GLN A 500 34.51 -17.04 71.36
C GLN A 500 35.28 -16.03 70.49
N THR A 501 36.02 -15.16 71.19
CA THR A 501 37.23 -14.49 70.68
C THR A 501 38.48 -15.22 71.18
N VAL A 502 39.33 -15.71 70.27
CA VAL A 502 40.80 -15.89 70.48
C VAL A 502 41.49 -15.65 69.12
N ALA A 503 42.71 -15.12 69.13
CA ALA A 503 43.44 -14.68 67.93
C ALA A 503 44.51 -15.68 67.44
N ALA A 504 44.83 -15.62 66.15
CA ALA A 504 46.15 -15.94 65.59
C ALA A 504 46.36 -15.24 64.22
N LYS A 505 47.62 -15.06 63.79
CA LYS A 505 48.03 -14.43 62.51
C LYS A 505 49.21 -15.23 61.90
N PRO A 506 49.77 -14.84 60.73
CA PRO A 506 49.82 -15.61 59.48
C PRO A 506 51.13 -16.42 59.28
N PRO A 507 51.36 -17.03 58.10
CA PRO A 507 52.21 -16.33 57.10
C PRO A 507 51.74 -16.47 55.63
N GLN A 508 52.58 -16.02 54.68
CA GLN A 508 52.36 -15.96 53.20
C GLN A 508 52.67 -17.33 52.52
N ILE A 509 52.70 -17.56 51.19
CA ILE A 509 53.63 -17.03 50.16
C ILE A 509 53.06 -17.12 48.69
N THR A 510 53.47 -16.14 47.85
CA THR A 510 53.54 -16.01 46.35
C THR A 510 52.90 -16.98 45.32
N PRO A 511 52.37 -16.45 44.18
CA PRO A 511 52.34 -17.08 42.83
C PRO A 511 53.67 -16.78 42.04
N PRO A 512 54.04 -17.43 40.88
CA PRO A 512 53.39 -17.18 39.57
C PRO A 512 53.54 -18.27 38.44
N SER A 513 53.09 -17.90 37.23
CA SER A 513 53.59 -18.32 35.89
C SER A 513 53.20 -19.67 35.23
N ALA A 514 52.33 -19.54 34.22
CA ALA A 514 52.33 -20.09 32.84
C ALA A 514 53.21 -21.31 32.42
N VAL A 515 52.69 -22.13 31.49
CA VAL A 515 53.34 -22.45 30.17
C VAL A 515 52.36 -23.13 29.18
N ALA A 516 52.74 -23.05 27.90
CA ALA A 516 52.05 -23.31 26.62
C ALA A 516 51.26 -24.63 26.35
N THR A 517 50.40 -24.53 25.33
CA THR A 517 50.00 -25.58 24.34
C THR A 517 51.24 -26.18 23.62
N PRO A 518 51.22 -27.36 22.94
CA PRO A 518 50.23 -27.69 21.89
C PRO A 518 49.89 -29.18 21.57
N ALA A 519 48.87 -29.34 20.70
CA ALA A 519 48.72 -30.32 19.60
C ALA A 519 48.51 -31.85 19.82
N ALA A 520 47.68 -32.40 18.91
CA ALA A 520 47.62 -33.78 18.38
C ALA A 520 47.14 -34.94 19.29
N THR A 521 46.47 -36.01 18.83
CA THR A 521 45.72 -36.35 17.56
C THR A 521 44.92 -37.67 17.81
N ALA A 522 43.95 -38.02 16.93
CA ALA A 522 43.14 -39.27 16.90
C ALA A 522 42.00 -39.35 17.95
N VAL A 523 40.95 -40.19 17.84
CA VAL A 523 40.67 -41.42 17.05
C VAL A 523 39.24 -41.29 16.44
N THR A 524 38.99 -41.32 15.12
CA THR A 524 38.87 -42.44 14.13
C THR A 524 37.48 -43.13 14.05
N GLU A 525 36.76 -42.86 12.94
CA GLU A 525 35.78 -43.71 12.18
C GLU A 525 34.51 -44.25 12.90
N LEU A 526 33.41 -44.68 12.24
CA LEU A 526 33.09 -45.15 10.87
C LEU A 526 31.90 -44.34 10.26
N THR A 527 31.67 -44.09 8.94
CA THR A 527 31.63 -44.91 7.69
C THR A 527 30.48 -45.94 7.67
N VAL A 528 29.80 -46.37 6.59
CA VAL A 528 29.99 -46.50 5.11
C VAL A 528 28.56 -46.43 4.49
N ALA A 529 28.17 -45.94 3.29
CA ALA A 529 28.66 -45.16 2.13
C ALA A 529 27.40 -44.47 1.49
N GLY A 530 27.26 -43.94 0.26
CA GLY A 530 28.07 -43.90 -0.98
C GLY A 530 27.79 -45.06 -1.97
N PRO A 531 28.13 -44.94 -3.28
CA PRO A 531 28.60 -43.76 -4.03
C PRO A 531 27.37 -42.92 -4.52
N THR A 532 27.18 -42.31 -5.70
CA THR A 532 27.82 -42.18 -7.05
C THR A 532 27.17 -40.93 -7.72
N GLU A 533 27.59 -40.30 -8.82
CA GLU A 533 28.67 -40.44 -9.84
C GLU A 533 29.02 -39.01 -10.35
N THR A 534 29.84 -38.90 -11.41
CA THR A 534 30.37 -37.69 -12.08
C THR A 534 29.38 -37.25 -13.21
N SER A 535 29.38 -36.06 -13.86
CA SER A 535 30.50 -35.34 -14.46
C SER A 535 30.09 -33.98 -15.11
N VAL A 536 30.96 -32.95 -14.98
CA VAL A 536 31.43 -31.99 -16.03
C VAL A 536 30.41 -31.24 -16.95
N ASN A 537 30.52 -29.93 -17.29
CA ASN A 537 31.33 -28.77 -16.87
C ASN A 537 31.05 -27.54 -17.81
N ARG A 538 30.81 -26.32 -17.27
CA ARG A 538 30.96 -24.98 -17.97
C ARG A 538 30.01 -24.71 -19.18
N SER A 539 29.64 -23.47 -19.57
CA SER A 539 30.04 -22.10 -19.17
C SER A 539 28.87 -21.09 -19.21
N THR A 540 29.08 -19.92 -18.60
CA THR A 540 28.42 -18.61 -18.82
C THR A 540 28.88 -17.97 -20.17
N PRO A 541 28.41 -16.77 -20.66
CA PRO A 541 27.73 -15.68 -19.92
C PRO A 541 26.62 -14.83 -20.60
N ALA A 542 25.85 -14.15 -19.73
CA ALA A 542 25.40 -12.74 -19.72
C ALA A 542 24.88 -11.94 -20.96
N ALA A 543 23.95 -11.03 -20.63
CA ALA A 543 23.83 -9.62 -21.09
C ALA A 543 22.66 -9.20 -22.03
N ALA A 544 21.61 -8.66 -21.40
CA ALA A 544 20.96 -7.36 -21.66
C ALA A 544 20.27 -7.01 -23.01
N GLY A 545 19.08 -6.38 -22.87
CA GLY A 545 18.24 -5.77 -23.93
C GLY A 545 16.76 -6.09 -23.66
N GLN A 546 15.84 -5.16 -23.36
CA GLN A 546 15.31 -4.02 -24.16
C GLN A 546 14.50 -4.46 -25.41
N VAL A 547 13.32 -3.92 -25.73
CA VAL A 547 12.36 -3.02 -25.03
C VAL A 547 11.01 -3.00 -25.82
N LEU A 548 9.90 -2.48 -25.24
CA LEU A 548 8.58 -2.19 -25.91
C LEU A 548 7.78 -3.44 -26.43
N VAL A 549 6.46 -3.66 -26.25
CA VAL A 549 5.23 -2.81 -26.13
C VAL A 549 4.97 -2.06 -27.47
N PRO A 550 3.79 -2.12 -28.15
CA PRO A 550 2.45 -1.88 -27.57
C PRO A 550 1.21 -2.54 -28.25
N ALA A 551 0.02 -2.09 -27.80
CA ALA A 551 -1.26 -1.91 -28.53
C ALA A 551 -2.15 -3.16 -28.80
N LYS A 552 -3.47 -3.19 -28.46
CA LYS A 552 -4.66 -2.32 -28.77
C LYS A 552 -5.27 -2.72 -30.14
N ALA A 553 -6.59 -2.80 -30.41
CA ALA A 553 -7.81 -2.24 -29.78
C ALA A 553 -8.99 -3.26 -29.74
N GLU A 554 -10.32 -2.95 -29.69
CA GLU A 554 -11.12 -1.70 -29.56
C GLU A 554 -12.24 -1.93 -28.49
N THR A 555 -13.57 -1.65 -28.54
CA THR A 555 -14.64 -1.14 -29.46
C THR A 555 -15.68 -0.34 -28.63
N VAL A 556 -16.27 0.77 -29.09
CA VAL A 556 -17.60 0.95 -29.76
C VAL A 556 -18.80 0.32 -28.99
N THR A 557 -19.85 1.05 -28.55
CA THR A 557 -20.75 1.98 -29.29
C THR A 557 -21.17 3.30 -28.60
N GLU A 558 -21.78 4.15 -29.45
CA GLU A 558 -22.76 5.26 -29.36
C GLU A 558 -23.84 5.22 -28.23
N GLU A 559 -24.75 6.21 -28.02
CA GLU A 559 -25.32 7.28 -28.88
C GLU A 559 -25.94 8.49 -28.09
N MET A 560 -26.65 9.40 -28.79
CA MET A 560 -27.67 10.41 -28.36
C MET A 560 -27.27 11.88 -27.96
N ILE A 561 -27.54 12.83 -28.88
CA ILE A 561 -28.52 13.99 -28.80
C ILE A 561 -28.48 14.88 -27.52
N SER A 562 -28.45 16.24 -27.51
CA SER A 562 -28.51 17.34 -28.51
C SER A 562 -27.90 18.67 -27.94
N PRO A 563 -27.76 19.78 -28.72
CA PRO A 563 -26.91 20.94 -28.34
C PRO A 563 -27.63 22.27 -28.00
N ILE A 564 -27.09 23.04 -27.04
CA ILE A 564 -27.25 24.52 -26.90
C ILE A 564 -25.93 25.12 -26.37
N GLU A 565 -25.63 26.37 -26.75
CA GLU A 565 -24.49 27.18 -26.30
C GLU A 565 -24.47 27.44 -24.77
N SER A 566 -23.29 27.45 -24.15
CA SER A 566 -22.96 28.41 -23.06
C SER A 566 -21.47 28.38 -22.68
N LEU A 567 -21.02 29.47 -22.02
CA LEU A 567 -19.76 29.63 -21.30
C LEU A 567 -18.44 29.30 -22.05
N ALA A 568 -17.96 30.31 -22.79
CA ALA A 568 -16.57 30.70 -22.64
C ALA A 568 -16.36 31.41 -21.27
N ALA A 569 -15.13 31.39 -20.74
CA ALA A 569 -14.69 31.81 -19.38
C ALA A 569 -15.14 30.85 -18.26
N THR A 570 -14.24 30.19 -17.53
CA THR A 570 -13.25 30.81 -16.62
C THR A 570 -11.97 29.99 -16.44
N THR A 571 -10.81 30.65 -16.36
CA THR A 571 -9.59 30.11 -15.72
C THR A 571 -8.71 31.30 -15.30
N ASP A 572 -9.13 32.02 -14.26
CA ASP A 572 -8.36 33.13 -13.72
C ASP A 572 -7.03 32.64 -13.12
N PRO A 573 -5.90 33.32 -13.35
CA PRO A 573 -4.69 33.08 -12.59
C PRO A 573 -4.93 33.52 -11.14
N ILE A 574 -4.47 32.73 -10.16
CA ILE A 574 -4.64 33.02 -8.74
C ILE A 574 -3.88 34.30 -8.39
N ALA A 575 -4.60 35.42 -8.38
CA ALA A 575 -4.08 36.73 -8.03
C ALA A 575 -4.07 36.89 -6.50
N LEU A 576 -2.91 36.67 -5.89
CA LEU A 576 -2.67 37.09 -4.50
C LEU A 576 -2.54 38.61 -4.44
N ASP A 577 -3.23 39.22 -3.48
CA ASP A 577 -3.28 40.66 -3.25
C ASP A 577 -1.88 41.28 -3.05
N ALA A 578 -1.81 42.60 -3.22
CA ALA A 578 -0.52 43.30 -3.35
C ALA A 578 0.32 43.33 -2.07
N ASP A 579 -0.32 43.30 -0.89
CA ASP A 579 0.35 43.51 0.40
C ASP A 579 0.90 42.23 1.05
N ASP A 580 0.45 41.03 0.67
CA ASP A 580 0.86 39.76 1.30
C ASP A 580 1.82 38.93 0.42
N ARG A 581 2.87 39.60 -0.08
CA ARG A 581 3.91 39.00 -0.93
C ARG A 581 5.23 38.84 -0.16
N PRO A 582 5.48 37.67 0.48
CA PRO A 582 6.51 37.51 1.52
C PRO A 582 7.95 37.70 1.02
N PHE A 583 8.20 37.62 -0.29
CA PHE A 583 9.51 37.79 -0.90
C PHE A 583 9.61 39.01 -1.81
N ALA A 584 8.62 39.91 -1.81
CA ALA A 584 8.55 41.10 -2.68
C ALA A 584 9.86 41.92 -2.67
N GLY A 585 10.53 41.97 -3.84
CA GLY A 585 11.77 42.72 -4.02
C GLY A 585 12.98 42.18 -3.24
N LYS A 586 12.90 40.97 -2.68
CA LYS A 586 14.00 40.29 -1.98
C LYS A 586 14.72 39.34 -2.91
N THR A 587 16.04 39.31 -2.83
CA THR A 587 16.86 38.33 -3.57
C THR A 587 17.18 37.13 -2.69
N VAL A 588 16.96 35.91 -3.19
CA VAL A 588 17.03 34.65 -2.43
C VAL A 588 18.06 33.69 -3.05
N VAL A 589 18.76 32.93 -2.22
CA VAL A 589 19.72 31.90 -2.63
C VAL A 589 19.29 30.53 -2.09
N LEU A 590 19.33 29.49 -2.92
CA LEU A 590 19.13 28.10 -2.48
C LEU A 590 20.48 27.42 -2.21
N THR A 591 20.60 26.67 -1.11
CA THR A 591 21.74 25.79 -0.82
C THR A 591 21.28 24.47 -0.17
N GLY A 592 21.83 23.35 -0.62
CA GLY A 592 21.37 22.01 -0.24
C GLY A 592 20.20 21.50 -1.10
N HIS A 593 19.74 20.29 -0.78
CA HIS A 593 18.60 19.61 -1.38
C HIS A 593 17.34 19.88 -0.54
N ILE A 594 16.29 20.40 -1.17
CA ILE A 594 14.97 20.59 -0.55
C ILE A 594 14.22 19.27 -0.69
N ALA A 595 13.68 18.72 0.39
CA ALA A 595 13.15 17.35 0.40
C ALA A 595 11.72 17.24 -0.18
N ARG A 596 10.91 18.29 -0.02
CA ARG A 596 9.48 18.31 -0.34
C ARG A 596 9.14 18.86 -1.73
N LEU A 597 10.08 19.52 -2.40
CA LEU A 597 9.90 20.22 -3.67
C LEU A 597 11.20 20.18 -4.49
N SER A 598 11.10 20.02 -5.81
CA SER A 598 12.29 20.08 -6.68
C SER A 598 12.80 21.53 -6.84
N PRO A 599 14.10 21.75 -7.10
CA PRO A 599 14.65 23.09 -7.28
C PRO A 599 13.88 24.01 -8.25
N PRO A 600 13.47 23.59 -9.47
CA PRO A 600 12.73 24.46 -10.39
C PRO A 600 11.29 24.78 -9.94
N GLU A 601 10.68 23.97 -9.05
CA GLU A 601 9.38 24.28 -8.46
C GLU A 601 9.52 25.34 -7.36
N VAL A 602 10.56 25.23 -6.53
CA VAL A 602 10.89 26.23 -5.51
C VAL A 602 11.25 27.57 -6.16
N GLU A 603 11.99 27.57 -7.28
CA GLU A 603 12.27 28.79 -8.04
C GLU A 603 10.98 29.45 -8.56
N LYS A 604 10.02 28.68 -9.08
CA LYS A 604 8.70 29.20 -9.50
C LYS A 604 7.91 29.81 -8.33
N LEU A 605 7.86 29.13 -7.18
CA LEU A 605 7.13 29.61 -6.00
C LEU A 605 7.71 30.91 -5.44
N ILE A 606 9.04 31.04 -5.37
CA ILE A 606 9.71 32.27 -4.92
C ILE A 606 9.41 33.43 -5.89
N VAL A 607 9.41 33.18 -7.20
CA VAL A 607 9.07 34.18 -8.22
C VAL A 607 7.60 34.59 -8.16
N ALA A 608 6.67 33.64 -7.97
CA ALA A 608 5.25 33.94 -7.77
C ALA A 608 5.02 34.81 -6.51
N ALA A 609 5.76 34.56 -5.43
CA ALA A 609 5.77 35.35 -4.20
C ALA A 609 6.57 36.67 -4.29
N GLY A 610 6.99 37.10 -5.49
CA GLY A 610 7.62 38.40 -5.75
C GLY A 610 9.14 38.47 -5.50
N GLY A 611 9.79 37.35 -5.24
CA GLY A 611 11.24 37.25 -5.01
C GLY A 611 12.07 36.95 -6.26
N GLN A 612 13.37 37.23 -6.20
CA GLN A 612 14.32 36.92 -7.27
C GLN A 612 15.35 35.89 -6.80
N VAL A 613 15.50 34.77 -7.51
CA VAL A 613 16.53 33.75 -7.18
C VAL A 613 17.87 34.08 -7.83
N ILE A 614 18.97 33.95 -7.07
CA ILE A 614 20.35 34.03 -7.60
C ILE A 614 21.21 32.84 -7.17
N LYS A 615 22.20 32.50 -7.99
CA LYS A 615 23.03 31.28 -7.81
C LYS A 615 24.11 31.39 -6.73
N MET A 616 24.45 32.60 -6.28
CA MET A 616 25.52 32.85 -5.28
C MET A 616 25.21 34.12 -4.45
N PRO A 617 25.38 34.11 -3.11
CA PRO A 617 25.01 35.24 -2.25
C PRO A 617 25.98 36.42 -2.37
N ASN A 618 25.42 37.62 -2.20
CA ASN A 618 26.07 38.93 -2.23
C ASN A 618 25.48 39.85 -1.13
N SER A 619 26.04 41.04 -0.92
CA SER A 619 25.59 41.99 0.11
C SER A 619 24.19 42.59 -0.09
N LYS A 620 23.47 42.24 -1.17
CA LYS A 620 22.06 42.60 -1.42
C LYS A 620 21.10 41.42 -1.29
N THR A 621 21.60 40.23 -0.96
CA THR A 621 20.78 39.02 -0.80
C THR A 621 19.98 39.10 0.50
N GLY A 622 18.66 38.97 0.42
CA GLY A 622 17.77 39.06 1.57
C GLY A 622 17.71 37.79 2.41
N TYR A 623 17.76 36.61 1.77
CA TYR A 623 17.63 35.32 2.44
C TYR A 623 18.46 34.23 1.76
N ILE A 624 18.92 33.25 2.54
CA ILE A 624 19.43 31.97 2.04
C ILE A 624 18.56 30.82 2.57
N ILE A 625 18.02 30.00 1.67
CA ILE A 625 17.27 28.78 1.99
C ILE A 625 18.26 27.64 2.16
N VAL A 626 18.21 26.98 3.32
CA VAL A 626 19.11 25.89 3.71
C VAL A 626 18.32 24.57 3.75
N GLY A 627 18.53 23.74 2.73
CA GLY A 627 18.07 22.36 2.66
C GLY A 627 19.13 21.37 3.12
N ASN A 628 18.83 20.07 2.99
CA ASN A 628 19.72 18.96 3.39
C ASN A 628 21.05 18.98 2.62
N SER A 629 22.15 18.66 3.30
CA SER A 629 23.53 18.69 2.74
C SER A 629 23.90 20.03 2.05
N PRO A 630 23.87 21.17 2.77
CA PRO A 630 24.09 22.48 2.19
C PRO A 630 25.55 22.72 1.76
N GLY A 631 25.74 23.39 0.63
CA GLY A 631 27.06 23.66 0.07
C GLY A 631 27.88 24.66 0.90
N SER A 632 29.00 24.20 1.46
CA SER A 632 29.85 24.97 2.37
C SER A 632 30.39 26.28 1.79
N SER A 633 30.53 26.39 0.46
CA SER A 633 30.96 27.60 -0.24
C SER A 633 29.86 28.68 -0.35
N LYS A 634 28.58 28.30 -0.23
CA LYS A 634 27.44 29.23 -0.16
C LYS A 634 27.23 29.72 1.28
N LEU A 635 27.23 28.81 2.26
CA LEU A 635 27.05 29.16 3.68
C LEU A 635 28.12 30.13 4.18
N LYS A 636 29.41 29.85 3.94
CA LYS A 636 30.52 30.75 4.33
C LYS A 636 30.44 32.16 3.72
N LYS A 637 29.75 32.32 2.58
CA LYS A 637 29.47 33.65 1.99
C LYS A 637 28.22 34.29 2.60
N ALA A 638 27.21 33.51 2.98
CA ALA A 638 26.04 34.01 3.71
C ALA A 638 26.43 34.54 5.10
N GLU A 639 27.23 33.77 5.84
CA GLU A 639 27.84 34.16 7.12
C GLU A 639 28.64 35.46 6.98
N LYS A 640 29.53 35.56 5.98
CA LYS A 640 30.36 36.75 5.74
C LYS A 640 29.54 38.03 5.42
N TYR A 641 28.35 37.90 4.85
CA TYR A 641 27.44 39.01 4.58
C TYR A 641 26.31 39.15 5.60
N ASN A 642 26.32 38.36 6.68
CA ASN A 642 25.29 38.30 7.73
C ASN A 642 23.85 38.11 7.19
N ILE A 643 23.71 37.26 6.17
CA ILE A 643 22.42 37.02 5.48
C ILE A 643 21.55 36.05 6.31
N PRO A 644 20.28 36.39 6.62
CA PRO A 644 19.34 35.52 7.30
C PRO A 644 19.17 34.15 6.61
N GLN A 645 19.26 33.09 7.41
CA GLN A 645 19.06 31.71 6.95
C GLN A 645 17.62 31.27 7.23
N LEU A 646 16.97 30.66 6.24
CA LEU A 646 15.63 30.08 6.33
C LEU A 646 15.70 28.56 6.13
N SER A 647 14.99 27.80 6.95
CA SER A 647 14.79 26.36 6.73
C SER A 647 13.68 26.09 5.70
N GLU A 648 13.64 24.88 5.18
CA GLU A 648 12.58 24.40 4.28
C GLU A 648 11.17 24.57 4.89
N THR A 649 11.00 24.29 6.18
CA THR A 649 9.72 24.47 6.88
C THR A 649 9.33 25.94 7.01
N GLN A 650 10.30 26.84 7.24
CA GLN A 650 10.06 28.28 7.31
C GLN A 650 9.68 28.87 5.94
N LEU A 651 10.31 28.39 4.86
CA LEU A 651 9.94 28.76 3.49
C LEU A 651 8.49 28.40 3.18
N LEU A 652 8.06 27.17 3.48
CA LEU A 652 6.68 26.72 3.25
C LEU A 652 5.67 27.52 4.08
N ALA A 653 5.98 27.79 5.35
CA ALA A 653 5.15 28.63 6.22
C ALA A 653 5.03 30.07 5.70
N MET A 654 6.11 30.68 5.21
CA MET A 654 6.06 32.01 4.58
C MET A 654 5.25 32.02 3.27
N LEU A 655 5.24 30.91 2.52
CA LEU A 655 4.46 30.76 1.29
C LEU A 655 2.98 30.38 1.53
N GLY A 656 2.53 30.29 2.79
CA GLY A 656 1.16 29.86 3.13
C GLY A 656 0.88 28.38 2.83
N ILE A 657 1.90 27.57 2.52
CA ILE A 657 1.75 26.16 2.18
C ILE A 657 1.77 25.34 3.50
N PRO A 658 0.64 24.72 3.90
CA PRO A 658 0.61 23.95 5.15
C PRO A 658 1.59 22.75 5.05
N PRO A 659 2.27 22.39 6.16
CA PRO A 659 3.13 21.22 6.16
C PRO A 659 2.29 19.98 5.92
N LYS A 660 2.52 19.29 4.78
CA LYS A 660 1.95 17.97 4.55
C LYS A 660 2.55 17.02 5.59
N ASN A 661 1.72 16.55 6.52
CA ASN A 661 2.16 15.75 7.66
C ASN A 661 2.84 14.46 7.19
N LEU A 662 3.90 14.09 7.91
CA LEU A 662 4.70 12.88 7.76
C LEU A 662 5.14 12.45 9.16
N GLU A 663 4.26 11.69 9.81
CA GLU A 663 4.57 10.65 10.78
C GLU A 663 3.95 9.35 10.26
#